data_AF-A0AAP0MRM8-F1
#
_entry.id   AF-A0AAP0MRM8-F1
#
_cell.length_a   1.000
_cell.length_b   1.000
_cell.length_c   1.000
_cell.angle_alpha   90.00
_cell.angle_beta   90.00
_cell.angle_gamma   90.00
#
_symmetry.space_group_name_H-M   'P 1'
#
loop_
_entity.id
_entity.type
_entity.pdbx_description
1 polymer ?
#
loop_
_entity_poly.entity_id
_entity_poly.type
_entity_poly.pdbx_seq_one_letter_code
_entity_poly.pdbx_strand_id
1 'polypeptide(L)'
;MEGFRAKLRVATTVILALWIGIAALYSLLKPISNGCVMTYMYPTYIPISSTEGASSSARYALYLYHEGWKKIDFEEHLKQLNGVPVLFIPGNAGSYKQARAVHASNALRVARLMGDEVAGRLQAFTGKSLAGWIFAYSGLLVRSLAAESDRAYQGGPLEHSFYQEASLTLEEGGVNIDASIFHSSNQYTRRLDWFAVDLEGEHSAMDGQILEEHAEYVVYAIHRILDQYRESQDAREREGAATSGSLPKSVILVGHSVGGFVARAAIIHPLLRKSAVETVLTLSSPHQSPPLALQPSLGNYFARVNDEWRKGYEAHTTPTGHHVSNSRLSHVVVVSISAGYHDYQVRSKIESLDGIVPPTHGFMISSTGMKNVWLSMEHQAILWCNQLVVQVSHTLLSLIDSRTGQPFLDTRQRLAMFSRMLRSGTPQSFNWMMQSHLFHQSTPASIKDAKDAAGSQAPSSSSCTVQWSAEGLDKDLYIQTATVTVLAMDGKRRWLDIQKLGANGKDHFIFVTNLAPCTGVRIHLWPEKGKSTTDLPGSKRILEVTSKMVHIPSRAAPRQLEPGSQTEQAPPSAVFQLGPEDMRGFRFLTISVAPTPTISGRPPPAVSMAVGQFFNPQEGEREFSPQSMLLSAYSPKDLFLKEDHPLVFNLTFAISLGLLPITLSLRTASCGIQNSGFANEEAGDIEHSRLCKMRCFPPVALAWDPTSGLYVFPNLFSETIIIDSSPALWSYSQGSEKTIVVLLVDPHCSYKTSVSVSVTAAASRFLLLYGSQIAGLSVAVVFFALMRQAYAWDYYLPMPSMLTVVEYNLQMPFPFLLLAILPILVSLFHSFLMSQPFPPIMSFAVVSLICYVLANGLIALLILVSQLVFYVTATAHVFIKTRWEVWEGNFCFAFLLWFVNLSSSFFSLKVVRVIRANQLLVAALAAITLVCFVHPALGLIVILLSHAFCCHTSLSSFLTASFRSHAWRKELYDYNTNNNGRSKLRYTRERRFNPNLPLDDCSSSSPDSSKTFGDTQLEIFHHRHGLLILHLLASLMFVPSLMAWFQRISMGHSFPWFLDSVLCIGVILHGTVISKPEYNYLVSFPGILGQELRLNSIYLLAGYYSFLSGLALAPYRVFYAMAAIGVISLASKIIKEKYGKGEPRFGGRKHSHRH
;
A
#
# COMPACT_ATOMS: atom_id res chain seq x y z
N MET A 1 -35.60 29.27 -4.53
CA MET A 1 -34.42 28.79 -5.30
C MET A 1 -33.33 28.16 -4.43
N GLU A 2 -33.00 28.72 -3.26
CA GLU A 2 -31.84 28.26 -2.47
C GLU A 2 -31.87 26.78 -2.06
N GLY A 3 -33.00 26.29 -1.52
CA GLY A 3 -33.17 24.87 -1.17
C GLY A 3 -33.10 23.88 -2.34
N PHE A 4 -33.21 24.35 -3.59
CA PHE A 4 -32.96 23.51 -4.77
C PHE A 4 -31.46 23.45 -5.09
N ARG A 5 -30.77 24.60 -5.03
CA ARG A 5 -29.30 24.68 -5.20
C ARG A 5 -28.56 23.88 -4.13
N ALA A 6 -29.06 23.83 -2.90
CA ALA A 6 -28.43 23.10 -1.81
C ALA A 6 -28.56 21.57 -1.99
N LYS A 7 -29.77 21.05 -2.26
CA LYS A 7 -30.01 19.63 -2.59
C LYS A 7 -29.19 19.14 -3.77
N LEU A 8 -29.00 19.99 -4.79
CA LEU A 8 -28.17 19.69 -5.96
C LEU A 8 -26.69 19.45 -5.59
N ARG A 9 -26.14 20.17 -4.60
CA ARG A 9 -24.75 19.96 -4.13
C ARG A 9 -24.57 18.61 -3.45
N VAL A 10 -25.51 18.22 -2.60
CA VAL A 10 -25.44 16.91 -1.94
C VAL A 10 -25.55 15.79 -2.98
N ALA A 11 -26.49 15.92 -3.93
CA ALA A 11 -26.62 14.98 -5.03
C ALA A 11 -25.32 14.84 -5.86
N THR A 12 -24.65 15.95 -6.22
CA THR A 12 -23.38 15.86 -6.96
C THR A 12 -22.24 15.25 -6.15
N THR A 13 -22.12 15.52 -4.84
CA THR A 13 -21.11 14.85 -3.99
C THR A 13 -21.35 13.35 -3.82
N VAL A 14 -22.61 12.91 -3.72
CA VAL A 14 -22.98 11.49 -3.66
C VAL A 14 -22.67 10.79 -5.00
N ILE A 15 -23.04 11.39 -6.13
CA ILE A 15 -22.74 10.86 -7.47
C ILE A 15 -21.23 10.74 -7.69
N LEU A 16 -20.45 11.75 -7.30
CA LEU A 16 -18.99 11.75 -7.39
C LEU A 16 -18.36 10.62 -6.56
N ALA A 17 -18.80 10.45 -5.31
CA ALA A 17 -18.31 9.38 -4.43
C ALA A 17 -18.65 7.98 -4.97
N LEU A 18 -19.86 7.78 -5.49
CA LEU A 18 -20.27 6.53 -6.15
C LEU A 18 -19.45 6.25 -7.40
N TRP A 19 -19.23 7.26 -8.26
CA TRP A 19 -18.48 7.10 -9.50
C TRP A 19 -17.02 6.74 -9.24
N ILE A 20 -16.35 7.41 -8.29
CA ILE A 20 -14.98 7.06 -7.88
C ILE A 20 -14.93 5.66 -7.25
N GLY A 21 -15.88 5.30 -6.39
CA GLY A 21 -15.97 3.97 -5.79
C GLY A 21 -16.12 2.85 -6.83
N ILE A 22 -17.00 3.04 -7.82
CA ILE A 22 -17.22 2.07 -8.90
C ILE A 22 -16.00 1.99 -9.84
N ALA A 23 -15.41 3.13 -10.22
CA ALA A 23 -14.22 3.16 -11.07
C ALA A 23 -13.00 2.49 -10.41
N ALA A 24 -12.83 2.72 -9.11
CA ALA A 24 -11.83 2.06 -8.29
C ALA A 24 -12.06 0.55 -8.20
N LEU A 25 -13.28 0.11 -7.89
CA LEU A 25 -13.65 -1.30 -7.79
C LEU A 25 -13.43 -2.03 -9.13
N TYR A 26 -13.84 -1.43 -10.25
CA TYR A 26 -13.59 -1.97 -11.59
C TYR A 26 -12.08 -2.15 -11.86
N SER A 27 -11.24 -1.19 -11.45
CA SER A 27 -9.79 -1.30 -11.60
C SER A 27 -9.16 -2.35 -10.68
N LEU A 28 -9.67 -2.53 -9.45
CA LEU A 28 -9.17 -3.51 -8.48
C LEU A 28 -9.58 -4.95 -8.82
N LEU A 29 -10.71 -5.13 -9.51
CA LEU A 29 -11.18 -6.42 -10.02
C LEU A 29 -10.54 -6.81 -11.37
N LYS A 30 -9.79 -5.91 -12.00
CA LYS A 30 -9.09 -6.20 -13.27
C LYS A 30 -7.87 -7.09 -12.99
N PRO A 31 -7.73 -8.25 -13.63
CA PRO A 31 -6.57 -9.11 -13.42
C PRO A 31 -5.28 -8.41 -13.89
N ILE A 32 -4.24 -8.48 -13.06
CA ILE A 32 -2.91 -7.97 -13.41
C ILE A 32 -2.23 -8.98 -14.34
N SER A 33 -1.58 -8.50 -15.40
CA SER A 33 -0.76 -9.37 -16.25
C SER A 33 0.50 -9.78 -15.50
N ASN A 34 0.55 -11.03 -15.03
CA ASN A 34 1.72 -11.56 -14.34
C ASN A 34 2.95 -11.57 -15.27
N GLY A 35 3.85 -10.61 -15.08
CA GLY A 35 5.13 -10.52 -15.77
C GLY A 35 6.22 -11.42 -15.19
N CYS A 36 5.98 -12.07 -14.04
CA CYS A 36 6.98 -12.91 -13.39
C CYS A 36 6.81 -14.40 -13.71
N VAL A 37 7.92 -15.12 -13.82
CA VAL A 37 7.89 -16.57 -14.02
C VAL A 37 7.51 -17.23 -12.69
N MET A 38 6.42 -17.99 -12.69
CA MET A 38 5.85 -18.61 -11.49
C MET A 38 6.58 -19.88 -11.09
N THR A 39 6.82 -20.04 -9.78
CA THR A 39 7.61 -21.14 -9.23
C THR A 39 6.74 -22.33 -8.76
N TYR A 40 7.35 -23.51 -8.62
CA TYR A 40 6.77 -24.83 -8.32
C TYR A 40 7.82 -25.67 -7.56
N MET A 41 7.42 -26.58 -6.67
CA MET A 41 8.36 -27.42 -5.91
C MET A 41 7.66 -28.60 -5.21
N TYR A 42 8.46 -29.47 -4.57
CA TYR A 42 8.02 -30.59 -3.75
C TYR A 42 8.53 -30.43 -2.31
N PRO A 43 7.85 -29.60 -1.49
CA PRO A 43 8.32 -29.26 -0.16
C PRO A 43 7.87 -30.30 0.87
N THR A 44 8.80 -30.79 1.66
CA THR A 44 8.57 -31.58 2.87
C THR A 44 8.82 -30.69 4.10
N TYR A 45 7.95 -30.76 5.10
CA TYR A 45 8.06 -30.00 6.34
C TYR A 45 8.23 -30.96 7.50
N ILE A 46 9.37 -30.87 8.18
CA ILE A 46 9.76 -31.72 9.29
C ILE A 46 9.39 -30.97 10.58
N PRO A 47 8.45 -31.47 11.41
CA PRO A 47 8.06 -30.80 12.64
C PRO A 47 9.20 -30.82 13.66
N ILE A 48 9.38 -29.71 14.38
CA ILE A 48 10.35 -29.61 15.46
C ILE A 48 9.61 -29.76 16.78
N SER A 49 10.05 -30.72 17.59
CA SER A 49 9.49 -30.98 18.92
C SER A 49 9.63 -29.76 19.82
N SER A 50 8.60 -29.48 20.59
CA SER A 50 8.64 -28.48 21.65
C SER A 50 9.15 -29.08 22.96
N THR A 51 9.84 -28.25 23.74
CA THR A 51 10.20 -28.61 25.12
C THR A 51 8.94 -28.63 25.98
N GLU A 52 8.72 -29.74 26.70
CA GLU A 52 7.60 -29.90 27.63
C GLU A 52 7.56 -28.74 28.65
N GLY A 53 6.42 -28.05 28.74
CA GLY A 53 6.18 -26.98 29.71
C GLY A 53 5.93 -25.58 29.13
N ALA A 54 6.17 -25.33 27.84
CA ALA A 54 5.85 -24.03 27.23
C ALA A 54 4.35 -23.94 26.87
N SER A 55 3.55 -23.23 27.67
CA SER A 55 2.09 -23.11 27.49
C SER A 55 1.64 -22.44 26.18
N SER A 56 2.53 -21.67 25.52
CA SER A 56 2.30 -21.10 24.18
C SER A 56 2.53 -22.10 23.04
N SER A 57 3.20 -23.23 23.30
CA SER A 57 3.55 -24.22 22.27
C SER A 57 2.37 -25.04 21.73
N ALA A 58 1.21 -25.02 22.40
CA ALA A 58 0.09 -25.87 22.00
C ALA A 58 -0.66 -25.39 20.75
N ARG A 59 -0.44 -24.13 20.32
CA ARG A 59 -1.21 -23.46 19.26
C ARG A 59 -0.44 -23.26 17.95
N TYR A 60 0.85 -22.95 18.05
CA TYR A 60 1.70 -22.64 16.91
C TYR A 60 2.80 -23.70 16.79
N ALA A 61 3.20 -23.99 15.55
CA ALA A 61 4.19 -25.03 15.26
C ALA A 61 5.44 -24.45 14.59
N LEU A 62 6.52 -25.23 14.60
CA LEU A 62 7.80 -24.88 13.98
C LEU A 62 8.21 -26.05 13.08
N TYR A 63 8.56 -25.75 11.84
CA TYR A 63 8.96 -26.75 10.85
C TYR A 63 10.32 -26.43 10.25
N LEU A 64 11.15 -27.45 10.03
CA LEU A 64 12.30 -27.42 9.14
C LEU A 64 11.83 -27.77 7.71
N TYR A 65 12.24 -26.98 6.73
CA TYR A 65 11.97 -27.19 5.31
C TYR A 65 12.99 -28.16 4.70
N HIS A 66 12.50 -29.06 3.85
CA HIS A 66 13.32 -29.92 3.00
C HIS A 66 12.75 -29.97 1.58
N GLU A 67 13.58 -29.75 0.55
CA GLU A 67 13.16 -29.91 -0.85
C GLU A 67 13.38 -31.36 -1.29
N GLY A 68 12.30 -32.07 -1.65
CA GLY A 68 12.44 -33.42 -2.16
C GLY A 68 11.17 -34.26 -2.17
N TRP A 69 11.15 -35.22 -3.10
CA TRP A 69 10.10 -36.21 -3.29
C TRP A 69 10.44 -37.57 -2.65
N LYS A 70 11.66 -37.74 -2.13
CA LYS A 70 12.07 -38.95 -1.40
C LYS A 70 11.49 -38.94 0.01
N LYS A 71 11.14 -40.11 0.53
CA LYS A 71 10.81 -40.29 1.95
C LYS A 71 12.09 -40.13 2.78
N ILE A 72 12.05 -39.26 3.79
CA ILE A 72 13.19 -38.93 4.68
C ILE A 72 12.82 -39.39 6.10
N ASP A 73 13.80 -39.88 6.86
CA ASP A 73 13.65 -40.05 8.31
C ASP A 73 13.86 -38.69 9.00
N PHE A 74 12.84 -38.24 9.74
CA PHE A 74 12.83 -36.92 10.36
C PHE A 74 13.84 -36.81 11.51
N GLU A 75 13.99 -37.87 12.31
CA GLU A 75 14.93 -37.89 13.45
C GLU A 75 16.37 -37.92 12.95
N GLU A 76 16.65 -38.71 11.91
CA GLU A 76 17.97 -38.73 11.27
C GLU A 76 18.33 -37.36 10.66
N HIS A 77 17.37 -36.71 10.00
CA HIS A 77 17.61 -35.41 9.37
C HIS A 77 17.87 -34.29 10.39
N LEU A 78 17.15 -34.29 11.52
CA LEU A 78 17.34 -33.32 12.61
C LEU A 78 18.71 -33.47 13.31
N LYS A 79 19.28 -34.69 13.34
CA LYS A 79 20.67 -34.92 13.79
C LYS A 79 21.73 -34.41 12.82
N GLN A 80 21.41 -34.21 11.54
CA GLN A 80 22.37 -33.86 10.48
C GLN A 80 22.37 -32.36 10.12
N LEU A 81 21.88 -31.49 11.01
CA LEU A 81 21.90 -30.03 10.82
C LEU A 81 23.33 -29.47 10.85
N ASN A 82 23.73 -28.77 9.78
CA ASN A 82 25.07 -28.21 9.60
C ASN A 82 25.13 -26.91 8.76
N GLY A 83 24.00 -26.38 8.31
CA GLY A 83 23.91 -25.10 7.58
C GLY A 83 23.81 -23.89 8.51
N VAL A 84 23.47 -22.74 7.91
CA VAL A 84 23.14 -21.50 8.63
C VAL A 84 21.61 -21.43 8.78
N PRO A 85 21.06 -21.21 10.00
CA PRO A 85 19.62 -21.16 10.21
C PRO A 85 18.98 -19.89 9.67
N VAL A 86 17.92 -20.07 8.89
CA VAL A 86 17.04 -19.00 8.39
C VAL A 86 15.62 -19.27 8.87
N LEU A 87 14.96 -18.30 9.51
CA LEU A 87 13.57 -18.42 9.95
C LEU A 87 12.63 -17.58 9.08
N PHE A 88 11.77 -18.26 8.33
CA PHE A 88 10.68 -17.65 7.59
C PHE A 88 9.48 -17.36 8.50
N ILE A 89 8.97 -16.14 8.44
CA ILE A 89 7.81 -15.67 9.21
C ILE A 89 6.71 -15.24 8.22
N PRO A 90 5.58 -15.98 8.14
CA PRO A 90 4.52 -15.72 7.18
C PRO A 90 3.70 -14.47 7.53
N GLY A 91 2.93 -14.01 6.54
CA GLY A 91 2.11 -12.81 6.63
C GLY A 91 0.71 -13.04 7.20
N ASN A 92 -0.14 -12.02 7.04
CA ASN A 92 -1.56 -12.07 7.37
C ASN A 92 -2.29 -13.14 6.54
N ALA A 93 -3.09 -13.98 7.20
CA ALA A 93 -3.68 -15.19 6.62
C ALA A 93 -2.64 -16.17 6.03
N GLY A 94 -1.38 -16.04 6.44
CA GLY A 94 -0.25 -16.74 5.86
C GLY A 94 -0.02 -18.09 6.51
N SER A 95 0.14 -19.12 5.70
CA SER A 95 0.62 -20.43 6.16
C SER A 95 2.14 -20.44 6.14
N TYR A 96 2.79 -21.17 7.05
CA TYR A 96 4.21 -21.58 6.93
C TYR A 96 4.55 -22.12 5.54
N LYS A 97 3.58 -22.76 4.89
CA LYS A 97 3.66 -23.27 3.51
C LYS A 97 3.80 -22.17 2.45
N GLN A 98 3.79 -20.88 2.79
CA GLN A 98 4.16 -19.77 1.91
C GLN A 98 5.65 -19.72 1.59
N ALA A 99 6.49 -20.47 2.31
CA ALA A 99 7.81 -20.89 1.83
C ALA A 99 7.73 -21.77 0.56
N ARG A 100 6.51 -22.08 0.07
CA ARG A 100 6.24 -22.71 -1.23
C ARG A 100 5.42 -21.81 -2.15
N ALA A 101 5.44 -22.17 -3.44
CA ALA A 101 4.68 -21.49 -4.48
C ALA A 101 3.33 -22.15 -4.84
N VAL A 102 2.42 -21.34 -5.37
CA VAL A 102 1.01 -21.67 -5.55
C VAL A 102 0.73 -22.23 -6.96
N HIS A 103 0.93 -23.53 -7.18
CA HIS A 103 0.04 -24.38 -8.04
C HIS A 103 0.33 -25.90 -8.10
N ALA A 104 1.01 -26.50 -7.12
CA ALA A 104 1.31 -27.94 -7.14
C ALA A 104 0.07 -28.88 -7.18
N SER A 105 -1.13 -28.42 -6.77
CA SER A 105 -2.32 -29.28 -6.65
C SER A 105 -2.90 -29.76 -7.97
N ASN A 106 -2.84 -28.96 -9.05
CA ASN A 106 -3.49 -29.31 -10.32
C ASN A 106 -2.61 -30.21 -11.19
N ALA A 107 -1.29 -29.99 -11.21
CA ALA A 107 -0.35 -30.88 -11.91
C ALA A 107 -0.41 -32.31 -11.36
N LEU A 108 -0.46 -32.45 -10.03
CA LEU A 108 -0.61 -33.75 -9.35
C LEU A 108 -1.98 -34.41 -9.60
N ARG A 109 -3.02 -33.62 -9.88
CA ARG A 109 -4.35 -34.11 -10.28
C ARG A 109 -4.36 -34.63 -11.72
N VAL A 110 -3.68 -33.94 -12.65
CA VAL A 110 -3.46 -34.43 -14.02
C VAL A 110 -2.59 -35.69 -14.03
N ALA A 111 -1.51 -35.72 -13.24
CA ALA A 111 -0.66 -36.90 -13.11
C ALA A 111 -1.40 -38.12 -12.50
N ARG A 112 -2.38 -37.91 -11.61
CA ARG A 112 -3.27 -38.99 -11.11
C ARG A 112 -4.40 -39.37 -12.07
N LEU A 113 -4.76 -38.50 -13.01
CA LEU A 113 -5.76 -38.78 -14.05
C LEU A 113 -5.15 -39.51 -15.26
N MET A 114 -3.85 -39.31 -15.53
CA MET A 114 -3.06 -40.17 -16.41
C MET A 114 -2.70 -41.47 -15.67
N GLY A 115 -3.65 -42.40 -15.58
CA GLY A 115 -3.43 -43.71 -14.97
C GLY A 115 -2.29 -44.50 -15.63
N ASP A 116 -1.70 -45.43 -14.88
CA ASP A 116 -0.43 -46.13 -15.21
C ASP A 116 -0.41 -46.79 -16.61
N GLU A 117 -1.58 -47.18 -17.13
CA GLU A 117 -1.73 -47.79 -18.46
C GLU A 117 -1.41 -46.82 -19.61
N VAL A 118 -1.70 -45.52 -19.45
CA VAL A 118 -1.37 -44.48 -20.43
C VAL A 118 0.13 -44.14 -20.36
N ALA A 119 0.69 -44.09 -19.15
CA ALA A 119 2.11 -43.88 -18.92
C ALA A 119 2.96 -45.00 -19.56
N GLY A 120 2.56 -46.26 -19.41
CA GLY A 120 3.22 -47.41 -20.02
C GLY A 120 3.26 -47.34 -21.55
N ARG A 121 2.14 -46.93 -22.19
CA ARG A 121 2.08 -46.76 -23.65
C ARG A 121 2.96 -45.61 -24.18
N LEU A 122 3.02 -44.47 -23.49
CA LEU A 122 3.91 -43.36 -23.90
C LEU A 122 5.40 -43.72 -23.77
N GLN A 123 5.77 -44.48 -22.73
CA GLN A 123 7.16 -44.93 -22.53
C GLN A 123 7.61 -45.88 -23.66
N ALA A 124 6.73 -46.79 -24.10
CA ALA A 124 6.99 -47.66 -25.25
C ALA A 124 7.13 -46.89 -26.58
N PHE A 125 6.42 -45.77 -26.75
CA PHE A 125 6.43 -44.98 -27.99
C PHE A 125 7.59 -43.98 -28.10
N THR A 126 8.19 -43.58 -26.97
CA THR A 126 9.15 -42.46 -26.93
C THR A 126 10.54 -42.82 -26.38
N GLY A 127 10.73 -44.05 -25.87
CA GLY A 127 12.02 -44.55 -25.37
C GLY A 127 12.54 -43.87 -24.11
N LYS A 128 11.79 -42.90 -23.53
CA LYS A 128 12.12 -42.21 -22.28
C LYS A 128 11.10 -42.60 -21.22
N SER A 129 11.57 -42.85 -20.00
CA SER A 129 10.67 -43.20 -18.90
C SER A 129 9.72 -42.05 -18.56
N LEU A 130 8.60 -42.34 -17.89
CA LEU A 130 7.70 -41.30 -17.38
C LEU A 130 8.46 -40.30 -16.49
N ALA A 131 9.41 -40.78 -15.68
CA ALA A 131 10.29 -39.93 -14.88
C ALA A 131 11.22 -39.05 -15.74
N GLY A 132 11.69 -39.54 -16.90
CA GLY A 132 12.45 -38.77 -17.88
C GLY A 132 11.62 -37.74 -18.65
N TRP A 133 10.34 -38.03 -18.91
CA TRP A 133 9.38 -37.06 -19.44
C TRP A 133 9.06 -35.97 -18.41
N ILE A 134 8.83 -36.35 -17.15
CA ILE A 134 8.71 -35.42 -16.03
C ILE A 134 9.97 -34.57 -15.93
N PHE A 135 11.18 -35.16 -15.93
CA PHE A 135 12.44 -34.40 -15.89
C PHE A 135 12.61 -33.42 -17.06
N ALA A 136 12.24 -33.82 -18.28
CA ALA A 136 12.33 -32.97 -19.46
C ALA A 136 11.33 -31.79 -19.42
N TYR A 137 10.14 -31.99 -18.84
CA TYR A 137 9.16 -30.91 -18.62
C TYR A 137 9.43 -30.10 -17.34
N SER A 138 10.06 -30.69 -16.31
CA SER A 138 10.39 -30.04 -15.03
C SER A 138 11.75 -29.36 -15.02
N GLY A 139 12.59 -29.58 -16.03
CA GLY A 139 13.77 -28.76 -16.31
C GLY A 139 13.45 -27.27 -16.58
N LEU A 140 12.17 -26.92 -16.67
CA LEU A 140 11.64 -25.55 -16.86
C LEU A 140 10.76 -25.08 -15.68
N LEU A 141 10.85 -25.68 -14.49
CA LEU A 141 10.00 -25.38 -13.31
C LEU A 141 10.81 -24.95 -12.06
N VAL A 142 11.47 -23.79 -12.15
CA VAL A 142 11.31 -22.57 -11.30
C VAL A 142 10.93 -22.78 -9.79
N ARG A 143 11.63 -22.26 -8.75
CA ARG A 143 11.54 -22.71 -7.31
C ARG A 143 11.26 -21.63 -6.20
N SER A 144 11.08 -22.01 -4.92
CA SER A 144 10.98 -21.07 -3.76
C SER A 144 12.35 -20.57 -3.27
N LEU A 145 12.40 -19.61 -2.33
CA LEU A 145 13.66 -19.17 -1.69
C LEU A 145 14.43 -20.35 -1.07
N ALA A 146 13.74 -21.24 -0.36
CA ALA A 146 14.40 -22.38 0.27
C ALA A 146 14.97 -23.35 -0.78
N ALA A 147 14.14 -23.80 -1.74
CA ALA A 147 14.55 -24.74 -2.79
C ALA A 147 15.54 -24.15 -3.81
N GLU A 148 15.51 -22.84 -4.04
CA GLU A 148 16.49 -22.15 -4.88
C GLU A 148 17.80 -21.93 -4.13
N SER A 149 17.79 -21.67 -2.82
CA SER A 149 19.03 -21.57 -2.03
C SER A 149 19.77 -22.91 -1.92
N ASP A 150 19.08 -24.04 -1.78
CA ASP A 150 19.71 -25.36 -1.84
C ASP A 150 20.30 -25.65 -3.23
N ARG A 151 19.56 -25.33 -4.30
CA ARG A 151 20.09 -25.45 -5.68
C ARG A 151 21.29 -24.55 -5.91
N ALA A 152 21.27 -23.30 -5.45
CA ALA A 152 22.37 -22.36 -5.60
C ALA A 152 23.60 -22.81 -4.82
N TYR A 153 23.42 -23.40 -3.62
CA TYR A 153 24.50 -24.03 -2.86
C TYR A 153 25.16 -25.20 -3.63
N GLN A 154 24.35 -26.04 -4.29
CA GLN A 154 24.84 -27.17 -5.10
C GLN A 154 25.44 -26.73 -6.45
N GLY A 155 24.89 -25.69 -7.08
CA GLY A 155 25.26 -25.23 -8.42
C GLY A 155 26.34 -24.14 -8.47
N GLY A 156 26.64 -23.49 -7.34
CA GLY A 156 27.59 -22.38 -7.25
C GLY A 156 26.98 -21.00 -7.51
N PRO A 157 27.80 -19.93 -7.50
CA PRO A 157 27.35 -18.57 -7.74
C PRO A 157 26.79 -18.33 -9.15
N LEU A 158 26.06 -17.23 -9.32
CA LEU A 158 25.57 -16.77 -10.62
C LEU A 158 26.75 -16.51 -11.59
N GLU A 159 26.63 -16.97 -12.84
CA GLU A 159 27.67 -16.75 -13.86
C GLU A 159 27.91 -15.25 -14.13
N HIS A 160 29.15 -14.80 -13.92
CA HIS A 160 29.55 -13.39 -14.11
C HIS A 160 29.31 -12.86 -15.54
N SER A 161 29.24 -13.74 -16.54
CA SER A 161 28.92 -13.43 -17.94
C SER A 161 27.50 -12.90 -18.15
N PHE A 162 26.54 -13.31 -17.31
CA PHE A 162 25.13 -12.93 -17.41
C PHE A 162 24.68 -11.99 -16.28
N TYR A 163 25.46 -11.86 -15.20
CA TYR A 163 25.03 -11.21 -13.95
C TYR A 163 26.03 -10.18 -13.37
N GLN A 164 26.34 -9.15 -14.16
CA GLN A 164 27.33 -8.10 -13.83
C GLN A 164 27.09 -7.41 -12.46
N GLU A 165 28.14 -7.22 -11.66
CA GLU A 165 28.09 -6.68 -10.30
C GLU A 165 28.03 -5.15 -10.25
N ALA A 166 27.43 -4.59 -9.18
CA ALA A 166 27.36 -3.14 -8.98
C ALA A 166 28.69 -2.60 -8.41
N SER A 167 29.19 -1.51 -8.99
CA SER A 167 30.32 -0.75 -8.45
C SER A 167 29.87 0.11 -7.27
N LEU A 168 30.40 -0.15 -6.08
CA LEU A 168 30.19 0.70 -4.90
C LEU A 168 31.01 2.00 -5.04
N THR A 169 30.39 3.14 -4.74
CA THR A 169 31.10 4.43 -4.64
C THR A 169 31.61 4.69 -3.22
N LEU A 170 32.70 5.45 -3.14
CA LEU A 170 33.49 5.68 -1.92
C LEU A 170 32.75 6.47 -0.82
N GLU A 171 31.60 7.09 -1.12
CA GLU A 171 30.89 8.00 -0.22
C GLU A 171 29.82 7.33 0.67
N GLU A 172 29.21 6.21 0.25
CA GLU A 172 28.22 5.48 1.10
C GLU A 172 28.89 4.54 2.11
N GLY A 173 30.21 4.37 2.04
CA GLY A 173 30.99 3.49 2.92
C GLY A 173 32.39 4.04 3.13
N GLY A 174 32.53 5.01 4.03
CA GLY A 174 33.85 5.54 4.39
C GLY A 174 34.79 4.43 4.90
N VAL A 175 35.99 4.39 4.30
CA VAL A 175 37.07 3.38 4.35
C VAL A 175 37.06 2.41 3.15
N ASN A 176 38.24 2.24 2.53
CA ASN A 176 38.53 1.22 1.52
C ASN A 176 38.10 -0.18 2.01
N ILE A 177 36.97 -0.70 1.53
CA ILE A 177 36.65 -2.12 1.68
C ILE A 177 37.54 -2.87 0.70
N ASP A 178 38.49 -3.61 1.23
CA ASP A 178 39.51 -4.29 0.45
C ASP A 178 38.89 -5.32 -0.50
N ALA A 179 39.16 -5.19 -1.81
CA ALA A 179 38.52 -6.02 -2.84
C ALA A 179 38.83 -7.52 -2.69
N SER A 180 39.89 -7.84 -1.94
CA SER A 180 40.32 -9.17 -1.50
C SER A 180 39.27 -9.93 -0.67
N ILE A 181 38.36 -9.23 0.03
CA ILE A 181 37.32 -9.86 0.87
C ILE A 181 36.31 -10.63 0.02
N PHE A 182 36.12 -10.24 -1.25
CA PHE A 182 35.10 -10.79 -2.14
C PHE A 182 35.65 -11.84 -3.12
N HIS A 183 36.45 -12.78 -2.62
CA HIS A 183 36.93 -13.90 -3.43
C HIS A 183 35.75 -14.76 -3.93
N SER A 184 35.53 -14.77 -5.24
CA SER A 184 34.55 -15.65 -5.90
C SER A 184 35.06 -17.09 -5.92
N SER A 185 34.75 -17.82 -4.84
CA SER A 185 34.80 -19.29 -4.86
C SER A 185 33.78 -19.82 -5.87
N ASN A 186 34.14 -20.88 -6.60
CA ASN A 186 33.20 -21.57 -7.52
C ASN A 186 32.01 -22.22 -6.79
N GLN A 187 32.04 -22.32 -5.46
CA GLN A 187 30.96 -22.87 -4.64
C GLN A 187 30.81 -22.12 -3.31
N TYR A 188 29.57 -22.05 -2.80
CA TYR A 188 29.25 -21.48 -1.50
C TYR A 188 29.70 -22.39 -0.34
N THR A 189 30.15 -21.79 0.77
CA THR A 189 30.79 -22.52 1.89
C THR A 189 29.81 -23.36 2.74
N ARG A 190 28.60 -22.85 2.99
CA ARG A 190 27.56 -23.49 3.81
C ARG A 190 26.21 -23.34 3.11
N ARG A 191 25.32 -24.32 3.32
CA ARG A 191 23.92 -24.25 2.90
C ARG A 191 23.10 -23.41 3.90
N LEU A 192 21.91 -22.97 3.47
CA LEU A 192 20.90 -22.38 4.36
C LEU A 192 19.92 -23.47 4.79
N ASP A 193 19.77 -23.67 6.10
CA ASP A 193 18.73 -24.53 6.66
C ASP A 193 17.51 -23.65 6.95
N TRP A 194 16.43 -23.84 6.19
CA TRP A 194 15.23 -23.00 6.30
C TRP A 194 14.22 -23.58 7.28
N PHE A 195 13.86 -22.78 8.26
CA PHE A 195 12.80 -23.02 9.24
C PHE A 195 11.60 -22.13 8.91
N ALA A 196 10.38 -22.55 9.25
CA ALA A 196 9.17 -21.75 9.10
C ALA A 196 8.27 -21.90 10.32
N VAL A 197 7.80 -20.78 10.87
CA VAL A 197 6.74 -20.80 11.91
C VAL A 197 5.37 -20.98 11.27
N ASP A 198 4.54 -21.81 11.88
CA ASP A 198 3.12 -21.94 11.56
C ASP A 198 2.29 -21.14 12.55
N LEU A 199 1.67 -20.08 12.02
CA LEU A 199 0.88 -19.11 12.76
C LEU A 199 -0.62 -19.31 12.48
N GLU A 200 -1.02 -20.56 12.17
CA GLU A 200 -2.40 -21.03 11.94
C GLU A 200 -3.19 -20.25 10.86
N GLY A 201 -2.49 -19.53 9.98
CA GLY A 201 -3.13 -18.70 8.95
C GLY A 201 -4.02 -17.59 9.53
N GLU A 202 -3.66 -17.03 10.68
CA GLU A 202 -4.47 -16.02 11.36
C GLU A 202 -4.47 -14.67 10.65
N HIS A 203 -5.59 -13.93 10.76
CA HIS A 203 -5.75 -12.58 10.22
C HIS A 203 -5.01 -11.49 11.04
N SER A 204 -3.70 -11.66 11.21
CA SER A 204 -2.85 -10.82 12.06
C SER A 204 -2.70 -9.36 11.62
N ALA A 205 -2.96 -9.00 10.36
CA ALA A 205 -3.00 -7.59 9.97
C ALA A 205 -4.24 -6.84 10.48
N MET A 206 -5.22 -7.55 11.05
CA MET A 206 -6.50 -6.99 11.48
C MET A 206 -6.62 -6.77 12.99
N ASP A 207 -5.72 -7.34 13.80
CA ASP A 207 -5.76 -7.21 15.26
C ASP A 207 -4.36 -7.19 15.90
N GLY A 208 -4.16 -6.25 16.83
CA GLY A 208 -2.86 -5.99 17.47
C GLY A 208 -2.41 -7.09 18.44
N GLN A 209 -3.33 -7.79 19.09
CA GLN A 209 -3.03 -8.86 20.03
C GLN A 209 -2.42 -10.07 19.32
N ILE A 210 -2.94 -10.37 18.12
CA ILE A 210 -2.45 -11.47 17.28
C ILE A 210 -0.97 -11.24 16.92
N LEU A 211 -0.59 -10.01 16.57
CA LEU A 211 0.81 -9.67 16.24
C LEU A 211 1.75 -9.74 17.44
N GLU A 212 1.25 -9.51 18.66
CA GLU A 212 2.03 -9.65 19.90
C GLU A 212 2.25 -11.13 20.24
N GLU A 213 1.19 -11.95 20.20
CA GLU A 213 1.27 -13.42 20.35
C GLU A 213 2.19 -14.04 19.28
N HIS A 214 2.14 -13.56 18.04
CA HIS A 214 3.05 -14.00 16.96
C HIS A 214 4.51 -13.61 17.24
N ALA A 215 4.77 -12.43 17.81
CA ALA A 215 6.13 -12.00 18.18
C ALA A 215 6.70 -12.82 19.35
N GLU A 216 5.89 -13.11 20.38
CA GLU A 216 6.27 -14.00 21.48
C GLU A 216 6.64 -15.39 20.97
N TYR A 217 5.82 -15.97 20.08
CA TYR A 217 6.09 -17.28 19.51
C TYR A 217 7.34 -17.30 18.60
N VAL A 218 7.58 -16.24 17.82
CA VAL A 218 8.81 -16.12 17.01
C VAL A 218 10.06 -16.06 17.91
N VAL A 219 10.01 -15.40 19.07
CA VAL A 219 11.12 -15.41 20.03
C VAL A 219 11.38 -16.81 20.57
N TYR A 220 10.33 -17.56 20.92
CA TYR A 220 10.45 -18.98 21.30
C TYR A 220 11.05 -19.83 20.18
N ALA A 221 10.58 -19.66 18.93
CA ALA A 221 11.10 -20.39 17.78
C ALA A 221 12.59 -20.13 17.53
N ILE A 222 13.06 -18.88 17.64
CA ILE A 222 14.49 -18.53 17.52
C ILE A 222 15.33 -19.30 18.55
N HIS A 223 14.86 -19.40 19.80
CA HIS A 223 15.58 -20.13 20.84
C HIS A 223 15.58 -21.63 20.55
N ARG A 224 14.42 -22.20 20.19
CA ARG A 224 14.29 -23.63 19.88
C ARG A 224 15.18 -24.04 18.71
N ILE A 225 15.32 -23.21 17.68
CA ILE A 225 16.25 -23.45 16.55
C ILE A 225 17.69 -23.54 17.07
N LEU A 226 18.16 -22.55 17.81
CA LEU A 226 19.54 -22.54 18.34
C LEU A 226 19.83 -23.74 19.25
N ASP A 227 18.84 -24.14 20.06
CA ASP A 227 18.95 -25.32 20.94
C ASP A 227 18.93 -26.63 20.12
N GLN A 228 18.13 -26.73 19.05
CA GLN A 228 18.10 -27.87 18.12
C GLN A 228 19.44 -28.08 17.39
N TYR A 229 20.19 -27.02 17.07
CA TYR A 229 21.56 -27.15 16.52
C TYR A 229 22.54 -27.72 17.54
N ARG A 230 22.38 -27.37 18.81
CA ARG A 230 23.20 -27.93 19.90
C ARG A 230 22.90 -29.42 20.08
N GLU A 231 21.63 -29.79 20.13
CA GLU A 231 21.18 -31.19 20.18
C GLU A 231 21.69 -32.02 18.98
N SER A 232 21.65 -31.44 17.77
CA SER A 232 22.23 -32.03 16.55
C SER A 232 23.73 -32.29 16.68
N GLN A 233 24.50 -31.32 17.21
CA GLN A 233 25.92 -31.52 17.44
C GLN A 233 26.18 -32.59 18.51
N ASP A 234 25.52 -32.51 19.67
CA ASP A 234 25.67 -33.46 20.76
C ASP A 234 25.33 -34.90 20.29
N ALA A 235 24.35 -35.07 19.40
CA ALA A 235 24.01 -36.36 18.79
C ALA A 235 25.12 -36.87 17.86
N ARG A 236 25.64 -36.03 16.96
CA ARG A 236 26.74 -36.41 16.04
C ARG A 236 28.04 -36.70 16.77
N GLU A 237 28.31 -36.03 17.89
CA GLU A 237 29.44 -36.32 18.77
C GLU A 237 29.31 -37.71 19.41
N ARG A 238 28.11 -38.09 19.91
CA ARG A 238 27.85 -39.44 20.43
C ARG A 238 27.94 -40.53 19.36
N GLU A 239 27.57 -40.22 18.12
CA GLU A 239 27.62 -41.13 16.97
C GLU A 239 29.02 -41.17 16.29
N GLY A 240 30.02 -40.44 16.82
CA GLY A 240 31.39 -40.42 16.29
C GLY A 240 31.57 -39.68 14.96
N ALA A 241 30.54 -38.94 14.51
CA ALA A 241 30.47 -38.23 13.23
C ALA A 241 30.71 -36.70 13.38
N ALA A 242 31.45 -36.30 14.42
CA ALA A 242 31.69 -34.89 14.74
C ALA A 242 32.56 -34.17 13.69
N THR A 243 31.93 -33.34 12.85
CA THR A 243 32.63 -32.40 11.98
C THR A 243 33.09 -31.17 12.77
N SER A 244 34.25 -30.60 12.42
CA SER A 244 34.85 -29.43 13.09
C SER A 244 34.15 -28.09 12.78
N GLY A 245 32.82 -28.06 12.81
CA GLY A 245 31.99 -26.90 12.51
C GLY A 245 31.59 -26.14 13.77
N SER A 246 31.65 -24.81 13.72
CA SER A 246 31.10 -23.93 14.76
C SER A 246 29.57 -23.97 14.79
N LEU A 247 28.98 -23.95 16.01
CA LEU A 247 27.55 -23.75 16.21
C LEU A 247 27.10 -22.38 15.70
N PRO A 248 25.90 -22.26 15.09
CA PRO A 248 25.30 -20.97 14.80
C PRO A 248 25.01 -20.20 16.09
N LYS A 249 25.36 -18.92 16.09
CA LYS A 249 25.10 -18.00 17.22
C LYS A 249 23.83 -17.17 17.03
N SER A 250 23.41 -17.01 15.78
CA SER A 250 22.30 -16.17 15.37
C SER A 250 21.47 -16.84 14.27
N VAL A 251 20.22 -16.42 14.14
CA VAL A 251 19.27 -16.84 13.11
C VAL A 251 18.99 -15.66 12.18
N ILE A 252 19.01 -15.90 10.87
CA ILE A 252 18.60 -14.89 9.87
C ILE A 252 17.06 -14.89 9.82
N LEU A 253 16.42 -13.74 10.01
CA LEU A 253 14.95 -13.64 9.89
C LEU A 253 14.55 -13.21 8.49
N VAL A 254 13.57 -13.91 7.88
CA VAL A 254 12.95 -13.56 6.60
C VAL A 254 11.44 -13.43 6.81
N GLY A 255 10.95 -12.20 6.93
CA GLY A 255 9.52 -11.93 7.16
C GLY A 255 8.79 -11.47 5.90
N HIS A 256 7.56 -11.94 5.70
CA HIS A 256 6.68 -11.48 4.62
C HIS A 256 5.47 -10.72 5.16
N SER A 257 5.06 -9.65 4.49
CA SER A 257 3.90 -8.84 4.91
C SER A 257 4.06 -8.40 6.38
N VAL A 258 3.00 -8.45 7.17
CA VAL A 258 3.08 -8.21 8.63
C VAL A 258 4.04 -9.15 9.38
N GLY A 259 4.44 -10.30 8.81
CA GLY A 259 5.49 -11.16 9.35
C GLY A 259 6.87 -10.47 9.42
N GLY A 260 7.16 -9.52 8.51
CA GLY A 260 8.36 -8.67 8.61
C GLY A 260 8.29 -7.64 9.73
N PHE A 261 7.08 -7.20 10.10
CA PHE A 261 6.86 -6.39 11.29
C PHE A 261 6.97 -7.22 12.58
N VAL A 262 6.41 -8.45 12.60
CA VAL A 262 6.58 -9.42 13.70
C VAL A 262 8.06 -9.74 13.94
N ALA A 263 8.86 -9.93 12.88
CA ALA A 263 10.31 -10.12 12.98
C ALA A 263 11.01 -8.96 13.71
N ARG A 264 10.60 -7.71 13.43
CA ARG A 264 11.12 -6.52 14.13
C ARG A 264 10.63 -6.41 15.57
N ALA A 265 9.38 -6.78 15.85
CA ALA A 265 8.85 -6.81 17.21
C ALA A 265 9.59 -7.85 18.09
N ALA A 266 9.88 -9.03 17.54
CA ALA A 266 10.64 -10.08 18.22
C ALA A 266 12.05 -9.64 18.65
N ILE A 267 12.72 -8.78 17.87
CA ILE A 267 14.09 -8.29 18.17
C ILE A 267 14.17 -7.38 19.40
N ILE A 268 13.16 -6.54 19.62
CA ILE A 268 13.09 -5.67 20.81
C ILE A 268 12.50 -6.38 22.03
N HIS A 269 11.94 -7.57 21.86
CA HIS A 269 11.29 -8.35 22.91
C HIS A 269 12.25 -8.61 24.10
N PRO A 270 11.80 -8.47 25.36
CA PRO A 270 12.68 -8.56 26.53
C PRO A 270 13.27 -9.96 26.75
N LEU A 271 12.61 -11.03 26.28
CA LEU A 271 13.09 -12.40 26.44
C LEU A 271 14.08 -12.86 25.37
N LEU A 272 14.37 -12.07 24.32
CA LEU A 272 15.28 -12.50 23.27
C LEU A 272 16.74 -12.58 23.76
N ARG A 273 17.40 -13.71 23.54
CA ARG A 273 18.84 -13.90 23.83
C ARG A 273 19.66 -12.85 23.04
N LYS A 274 20.65 -12.22 23.68
CA LYS A 274 21.51 -11.20 23.04
C LYS A 274 22.21 -11.77 21.81
N SER A 275 22.26 -11.00 20.72
CA SER A 275 22.87 -11.40 19.43
C SER A 275 22.28 -12.65 18.76
N ALA A 276 21.11 -13.15 19.21
CA ALA A 276 20.44 -14.28 18.56
C ALA A 276 19.86 -13.94 17.17
N VAL A 277 19.77 -12.65 16.82
CA VAL A 277 19.38 -12.17 15.49
C VAL A 277 20.27 -10.97 15.14
N GLU A 278 20.94 -11.04 13.99
CA GLU A 278 21.82 -9.96 13.50
C GLU A 278 21.46 -9.48 12.08
N THR A 279 20.59 -10.21 11.39
CA THR A 279 20.20 -9.92 10.00
C THR A 279 18.72 -10.23 9.79
N VAL A 280 18.01 -9.25 9.24
CA VAL A 280 16.59 -9.32 8.90
C VAL A 280 16.41 -8.92 7.45
N LEU A 281 15.71 -9.77 6.69
CA LEU A 281 15.18 -9.44 5.39
C LEU A 281 13.66 -9.40 5.47
N THR A 282 13.03 -8.36 4.91
CA THR A 282 11.58 -8.24 4.91
C THR A 282 11.04 -8.04 3.50
N LEU A 283 9.97 -8.74 3.15
CA LEU A 283 9.35 -8.78 1.82
C LEU A 283 7.93 -8.18 1.90
N SER A 284 7.63 -7.13 1.12
CA SER A 284 6.35 -6.40 1.12
C SER A 284 5.81 -6.06 2.53
N SER A 285 6.68 -5.65 3.45
CA SER A 285 6.37 -5.63 4.88
C SER A 285 6.06 -4.22 5.40
N PRO A 286 4.87 -3.97 5.99
CA PRO A 286 4.53 -2.65 6.53
C PRO A 286 5.36 -2.37 7.79
N HIS A 287 6.17 -1.31 7.74
CA HIS A 287 7.06 -0.87 8.82
C HIS A 287 6.59 0.42 9.49
N GLN A 288 6.05 1.38 8.74
CA GLN A 288 5.67 2.69 9.26
C GLN A 288 4.36 2.68 10.07
N SER A 289 3.35 1.98 9.54
CA SER A 289 1.99 1.92 10.09
C SER A 289 1.26 0.66 9.58
N PRO A 290 0.22 0.17 10.28
CA PRO A 290 -0.58 -0.93 9.77
C PRO A 290 -1.33 -0.50 8.49
N PRO A 291 -1.52 -1.39 7.49
CA PRO A 291 -2.25 -1.06 6.26
C PRO A 291 -3.68 -0.55 6.50
N LEU A 292 -4.34 -1.05 7.55
CA LEU A 292 -5.66 -0.60 8.01
C LEU A 292 -5.59 -0.12 9.46
N ALA A 293 -5.20 1.14 9.66
CA ALA A 293 -5.08 1.79 10.97
C ALA A 293 -6.44 2.13 11.63
N LEU A 294 -7.34 1.14 11.75
CA LEU A 294 -8.71 1.30 12.26
C LEU A 294 -8.83 0.99 13.76
N GLN A 295 -8.10 0.00 14.27
CA GLN A 295 -8.14 -0.41 15.68
C GLN A 295 -7.07 0.32 16.54
N PRO A 296 -7.41 0.84 17.74
CA PRO A 296 -6.47 1.57 18.57
C PRO A 296 -5.26 0.76 19.08
N SER A 297 -5.48 -0.47 19.56
CA SER A 297 -4.39 -1.37 19.98
C SER A 297 -3.37 -1.63 18.86
N LEU A 298 -3.83 -2.01 17.66
CA LEU A 298 -3.01 -2.25 16.47
C LEU A 298 -2.16 -1.03 16.10
N GLY A 299 -2.78 0.16 16.04
CA GLY A 299 -2.07 1.42 15.75
C GLY A 299 -1.01 1.78 16.80
N ASN A 300 -1.31 1.53 18.08
CA ASN A 300 -0.37 1.78 19.17
C ASN A 300 0.77 0.74 19.24
N TYR A 301 0.54 -0.51 18.84
CA TYR A 301 1.58 -1.54 18.80
C TYR A 301 2.65 -1.20 17.76
N PHE A 302 2.24 -0.81 16.54
CA PHE A 302 3.16 -0.28 15.52
C PHE A 302 3.96 0.94 16.00
N ALA A 303 3.29 1.91 16.62
CA ALA A 303 3.97 3.09 17.18
C ALA A 303 5.02 2.71 18.23
N ARG A 304 4.66 1.85 19.19
CA ARG A 304 5.56 1.36 20.25
C ARG A 304 6.78 0.64 19.67
N VAL A 305 6.60 -0.28 18.74
CA VAL A 305 7.72 -1.00 18.10
C VAL A 305 8.64 -0.01 17.38
N ASN A 306 8.08 0.95 16.65
CA ASN A 306 8.89 1.96 15.95
C ASN A 306 9.66 2.89 16.91
N ASP A 307 9.07 3.29 18.04
CA ASP A 307 9.75 4.10 19.06
C ASP A 307 10.89 3.34 19.76
N GLU A 308 10.69 2.07 20.09
CA GLU A 308 11.76 1.23 20.68
C GLU A 308 12.89 0.94 19.68
N TRP A 309 12.58 0.84 18.38
CA TRP A 309 13.60 0.75 17.34
C TRP A 309 14.42 2.04 17.23
N ARG A 310 13.79 3.23 17.25
CA ARG A 310 14.49 4.53 17.26
C ARG A 310 15.47 4.64 18.44
N LYS A 311 14.96 4.45 19.67
CA LYS A 311 15.77 4.44 20.90
C LYS A 311 16.87 3.37 20.86
N GLY A 312 16.61 2.25 20.20
CA GLY A 312 17.56 1.14 20.02
C GLY A 312 18.83 1.51 19.25
N TYR A 313 18.84 2.62 18.51
CA TYR A 313 20.01 3.18 17.83
C TYR A 313 20.60 4.42 18.51
N GLU A 314 19.87 5.07 19.42
CA GLU A 314 20.37 6.24 20.17
C GLU A 314 21.54 5.83 21.09
N ALA A 315 22.69 6.47 20.90
CA ALA A 315 23.86 6.24 21.75
C ALA A 315 23.62 6.86 23.14
N HIS A 316 23.68 6.07 24.20
CA HIS A 316 23.57 6.57 25.57
C HIS A 316 24.83 7.37 25.94
N THR A 317 24.74 8.69 25.79
CA THR A 317 25.69 9.67 26.33
C THR A 317 25.36 9.96 27.78
N THR A 318 26.37 9.91 28.64
CA THR A 318 26.26 10.42 30.01
C THR A 318 26.22 11.96 30.03
N PRO A 319 25.73 12.59 31.13
CA PRO A 319 25.79 14.05 31.29
C PRO A 319 27.20 14.63 31.24
N THR A 320 28.24 13.80 31.36
CA THR A 320 29.67 14.13 31.24
C THR A 320 30.24 13.90 29.84
N GLY A 321 29.41 13.57 28.85
CA GLY A 321 29.82 13.42 27.44
C GLY A 321 30.47 12.09 27.06
N HIS A 322 30.63 11.14 27.99
CA HIS A 322 31.17 9.82 27.67
C HIS A 322 30.09 8.86 27.16
N HIS A 323 30.39 8.15 26.07
CA HIS A 323 29.60 7.01 25.58
C HIS A 323 29.83 5.80 26.48
N VAL A 324 28.78 5.27 27.11
CA VAL A 324 28.91 4.21 28.14
C VAL A 324 28.59 2.80 27.62
N SER A 325 27.86 2.67 26.50
CA SER A 325 27.61 1.37 25.88
C SER A 325 27.21 1.51 24.41
N ASN A 326 27.58 0.51 23.58
CA ASN A 326 27.02 0.36 22.24
C ASN A 326 25.48 0.23 22.31
N SER A 327 24.78 0.84 21.35
CA SER A 327 23.31 0.85 21.32
C SER A 327 22.75 -0.56 21.12
N ARG A 328 21.54 -0.83 21.63
CA ARG A 328 20.96 -2.18 21.71
C ARG A 328 20.86 -2.87 20.34
N LEU A 329 20.68 -2.10 19.27
CA LEU A 329 20.51 -2.60 17.89
C LEU A 329 21.73 -2.37 16.98
N SER A 330 22.89 -1.95 17.51
CA SER A 330 24.10 -1.64 16.73
C SER A 330 24.68 -2.79 15.88
N HIS A 331 24.27 -4.03 16.18
CA HIS A 331 24.70 -5.25 15.52
C HIS A 331 23.61 -5.86 14.61
N VAL A 332 22.49 -5.17 14.40
CA VAL A 332 21.35 -5.65 13.61
C VAL A 332 21.28 -4.90 12.27
N VAL A 333 21.24 -5.66 11.17
CA VAL A 333 20.97 -5.14 9.82
C VAL A 333 19.54 -5.48 9.39
N VAL A 334 18.81 -4.52 8.80
CA VAL A 334 17.47 -4.73 8.24
C VAL A 334 17.41 -4.28 6.79
N VAL A 335 17.01 -5.16 5.88
CA VAL A 335 16.75 -4.81 4.47
C VAL A 335 15.28 -5.03 4.13
N SER A 336 14.63 -4.02 3.55
CA SER A 336 13.23 -4.08 3.11
C SER A 336 13.15 -4.16 1.59
N ILE A 337 12.45 -5.16 1.07
CA ILE A 337 12.20 -5.34 -0.37
C ILE A 337 10.71 -5.14 -0.64
N SER A 338 10.38 -4.15 -1.48
CA SER A 338 9.01 -3.89 -1.93
C SER A 338 8.68 -4.65 -3.21
N ALA A 339 7.43 -5.14 -3.33
CA ALA A 339 6.89 -5.70 -4.56
C ALA A 339 6.53 -4.64 -5.62
N GLY A 340 6.57 -3.36 -5.27
CA GLY A 340 6.30 -2.23 -6.16
C GLY A 340 4.82 -1.93 -6.38
N TYR A 341 4.52 -1.18 -7.43
CA TYR A 341 3.22 -0.52 -7.62
C TYR A 341 2.00 -1.43 -7.81
N HIS A 342 2.19 -2.73 -8.08
CA HIS A 342 1.15 -3.77 -8.16
C HIS A 342 0.76 -4.37 -6.79
N ASP A 343 1.50 -4.05 -5.73
CA ASP A 343 1.09 -4.41 -4.38
C ASP A 343 -0.03 -3.48 -3.90
N TYR A 344 -1.27 -3.98 -3.90
CA TYR A 344 -2.44 -3.22 -3.42
C TYR A 344 -2.72 -3.42 -1.93
N GLN A 345 -2.02 -4.34 -1.24
CA GLN A 345 -2.22 -4.60 0.18
C GLN A 345 -1.29 -3.76 1.03
N VAL A 346 -0.03 -3.64 0.59
CA VAL A 346 1.01 -2.86 1.27
C VAL A 346 1.66 -1.95 0.22
N ARG A 347 1.78 -0.66 0.51
CA ARG A 347 2.32 0.34 -0.42
C ARG A 347 3.75 0.67 -0.03
N SER A 348 4.62 0.92 -1.01
CA SER A 348 6.06 1.17 -0.77
C SER A 348 6.31 2.23 0.31
N LYS A 349 5.45 3.27 0.42
CA LYS A 349 5.59 4.27 1.48
C LYS A 349 5.52 3.71 2.91
N ILE A 350 4.65 2.74 3.18
CA ILE A 350 4.57 2.13 4.52
C ILE A 350 5.61 1.02 4.74
N GLU A 351 6.26 0.53 3.67
CA GLU A 351 7.37 -0.43 3.72
C GLU A 351 8.75 0.19 3.90
N SER A 352 8.81 1.53 3.90
CA SER A 352 10.04 2.26 4.17
C SER A 352 10.49 2.10 5.63
N LEU A 353 11.81 2.02 5.81
CA LEU A 353 12.49 2.03 7.12
C LEU A 353 12.91 3.45 7.57
N ASP A 354 12.60 4.48 6.78
CA ASP A 354 13.00 5.87 7.05
C ASP A 354 12.50 6.35 8.42
N GLY A 355 13.39 6.99 9.19
CA GLY A 355 13.05 7.46 10.54
C GLY A 355 12.77 6.34 11.55
N ILE A 356 13.12 5.08 11.23
CA ILE A 356 13.02 3.91 12.11
C ILE A 356 14.39 3.22 12.22
N VAL A 357 15.04 2.96 11.08
CA VAL A 357 16.38 2.38 10.98
C VAL A 357 17.31 3.41 10.32
N PRO A 358 18.50 3.71 10.87
CA PRO A 358 19.44 4.61 10.20
C PRO A 358 20.03 3.94 8.94
N PRO A 359 20.38 4.72 7.89
CA PRO A 359 20.90 4.18 6.63
C PRO A 359 22.19 3.36 6.78
N THR A 360 22.91 3.51 7.90
CA THR A 360 24.09 2.71 8.27
C THR A 360 23.78 1.29 8.73
N HIS A 361 22.51 0.97 9.01
CA HIS A 361 22.05 -0.33 9.50
C HIS A 361 20.92 -0.93 8.65
N GLY A 362 20.47 -0.25 7.59
CA GLY A 362 19.42 -0.77 6.73
C GLY A 362 19.03 0.13 5.58
N PHE A 363 18.35 -0.44 4.59
CA PHE A 363 17.75 0.31 3.48
C PHE A 363 16.51 -0.41 2.93
N MET A 364 15.71 0.34 2.18
CA MET A 364 14.60 -0.18 1.38
C MET A 364 15.00 -0.22 -0.10
N ILE A 365 14.53 -1.22 -0.85
CA ILE A 365 14.64 -1.29 -2.31
C ILE A 365 13.35 -1.83 -2.94
N SER A 366 12.88 -1.23 -4.02
CA SER A 366 11.78 -1.78 -4.82
C SER A 366 12.27 -2.89 -5.74
N SER A 367 11.51 -3.96 -5.90
CA SER A 367 11.75 -5.02 -6.89
C SER A 367 11.83 -4.49 -8.34
N THR A 368 11.25 -3.31 -8.61
CA THR A 368 11.39 -2.60 -9.90
C THR A 368 12.78 -2.00 -10.12
N GLY A 369 13.46 -1.61 -9.03
CA GLY A 369 14.84 -1.11 -9.03
C GLY A 369 15.88 -2.17 -8.66
N MET A 370 15.46 -3.37 -8.28
CA MET A 370 16.37 -4.48 -7.95
C MET A 370 17.07 -5.03 -9.19
N LYS A 371 18.39 -5.20 -9.07
CA LYS A 371 19.24 -5.90 -10.03
C LYS A 371 18.63 -7.27 -10.39
N ASN A 372 18.60 -7.60 -11.69
CA ASN A 372 18.07 -8.86 -12.25
C ASN A 372 16.56 -9.11 -12.05
N VAL A 373 15.82 -8.23 -11.37
CA VAL A 373 14.39 -8.41 -11.10
C VAL A 373 13.54 -7.49 -11.96
N TRP A 374 13.72 -6.18 -11.81
CA TRP A 374 13.12 -5.13 -12.63
C TRP A 374 11.60 -5.27 -12.89
N LEU A 375 10.86 -5.81 -11.92
CA LEU A 375 9.45 -6.15 -12.07
C LEU A 375 8.64 -5.74 -10.84
N SER A 376 7.45 -5.22 -11.08
CA SER A 376 6.41 -4.94 -10.09
C SER A 376 5.45 -6.12 -10.04
N MET A 377 5.12 -6.60 -8.84
CA MET A 377 4.37 -7.83 -8.62
C MET A 377 3.28 -7.68 -7.55
N GLU A 378 2.34 -8.62 -7.50
CA GLU A 378 1.31 -8.68 -6.46
C GLU A 378 1.91 -9.01 -5.09
N HIS A 379 1.23 -8.61 -4.02
CA HIS A 379 1.66 -8.77 -2.61
C HIS A 379 2.17 -10.17 -2.24
N GLN A 380 1.51 -11.21 -2.76
CA GLN A 380 1.87 -12.61 -2.51
C GLN A 380 2.91 -13.13 -3.52
N ALA A 381 2.93 -12.56 -4.74
CA ALA A 381 3.83 -12.98 -5.80
C ALA A 381 5.31 -12.73 -5.49
N ILE A 382 5.63 -11.83 -4.55
CA ILE A 382 6.99 -11.61 -4.05
C ILE A 382 7.66 -12.89 -3.51
N LEU A 383 6.89 -13.86 -3.01
CA LEU A 383 7.42 -15.11 -2.46
C LEU A 383 7.81 -16.17 -3.51
N TRP A 384 7.24 -16.06 -4.71
CA TRP A 384 7.36 -17.06 -5.76
C TRP A 384 7.62 -16.46 -7.15
N CYS A 385 8.05 -15.21 -7.20
CA CYS A 385 8.52 -14.57 -8.41
C CYS A 385 9.98 -14.99 -8.66
N ASN A 386 10.22 -15.84 -9.65
CA ASN A 386 11.52 -16.48 -9.88
C ASN A 386 12.70 -15.50 -9.90
N GLN A 387 12.57 -14.40 -10.64
CA GLN A 387 13.63 -13.40 -10.78
C GLN A 387 14.06 -12.85 -9.41
N LEU A 388 13.09 -12.55 -8.53
CA LEU A 388 13.35 -12.10 -7.17
C LEU A 388 13.92 -13.22 -6.30
N VAL A 389 13.30 -14.40 -6.35
CA VAL A 389 13.67 -15.57 -5.54
C VAL A 389 15.11 -15.99 -5.77
N VAL A 390 15.54 -16.07 -7.03
CA VAL A 390 16.94 -16.34 -7.41
C VAL A 390 17.86 -15.27 -6.81
N GLN A 391 17.55 -13.98 -7.03
CA GLN A 391 18.41 -12.90 -6.58
C GLN A 391 18.56 -12.86 -5.04
N VAL A 392 17.46 -13.06 -4.30
CA VAL A 392 17.47 -13.09 -2.84
C VAL A 392 18.22 -14.32 -2.32
N SER A 393 18.01 -15.51 -2.91
CA SER A 393 18.65 -16.75 -2.47
C SER A 393 20.17 -16.67 -2.58
N HIS A 394 20.68 -16.20 -3.73
CA HIS A 394 22.11 -15.95 -3.92
C HIS A 394 22.63 -14.83 -3.00
N THR A 395 21.82 -13.81 -2.70
CA THR A 395 22.21 -12.74 -1.74
C THR A 395 22.44 -13.30 -0.34
N LEU A 396 21.51 -14.13 0.17
CA LEU A 396 21.62 -14.71 1.51
C LEU A 396 22.83 -15.66 1.65
N LEU A 397 23.10 -16.48 0.63
CA LEU A 397 24.29 -17.34 0.60
C LEU A 397 25.60 -16.55 0.61
N SER A 398 25.66 -15.41 -0.08
CA SER A 398 26.84 -14.54 -0.11
C SER A 398 27.09 -13.74 1.18
N LEU A 399 26.18 -13.78 2.17
CA LEU A 399 26.42 -13.17 3.50
C LEU A 399 27.30 -14.03 4.41
N ILE A 400 27.59 -15.28 4.02
CA ILE A 400 28.31 -16.25 4.84
C ILE A 400 29.82 -16.09 4.61
N ASP A 401 30.55 -15.75 5.67
CA ASP A 401 32.00 -15.72 5.67
C ASP A 401 32.56 -17.14 5.48
N SER A 402 33.41 -17.31 4.46
CA SER A 402 34.03 -18.58 4.11
C SER A 402 35.00 -19.11 5.18
N ARG A 403 35.54 -18.24 6.04
CA ARG A 403 36.47 -18.61 7.11
C ARG A 403 35.79 -19.18 8.33
N THR A 404 34.60 -18.67 8.68
CA THR A 404 33.87 -19.06 9.90
C THR A 404 32.67 -19.96 9.62
N GLY A 405 32.14 -19.96 8.38
CA GLY A 405 30.89 -20.63 8.04
C GLY A 405 29.66 -20.03 8.71
N GLN A 406 29.74 -18.75 9.08
CA GLN A 406 28.69 -17.97 9.75
C GLN A 406 28.46 -16.66 8.97
N PRO A 407 27.34 -15.94 9.16
CA PRO A 407 27.16 -14.61 8.59
C PRO A 407 28.30 -13.66 8.99
N PHE A 408 28.72 -12.74 8.11
CA PHE A 408 29.70 -11.70 8.44
C PHE A 408 29.31 -10.97 9.73
N LEU A 409 30.26 -10.81 10.66
CA LEU A 409 30.01 -10.26 12.00
C LEU A 409 29.93 -8.72 12.00
N ASP A 410 30.57 -8.06 11.03
CA ASP A 410 30.52 -6.60 10.88
C ASP A 410 29.26 -6.13 10.14
N THR A 411 28.56 -5.15 10.72
CA THR A 411 27.36 -4.52 10.17
C THR A 411 27.60 -3.90 8.79
N ARG A 412 28.77 -3.27 8.55
CA ARG A 412 29.06 -2.61 7.27
C ARG A 412 29.34 -3.63 6.16
N GLN A 413 30.07 -4.71 6.45
CA GLN A 413 30.29 -5.81 5.51
C GLN A 413 28.98 -6.44 5.03
N ARG A 414 28.05 -6.74 5.96
CA ARG A 414 26.71 -7.25 5.61
C ARG A 414 25.94 -6.27 4.73
N LEU A 415 25.91 -4.99 5.10
CA LEU A 415 25.19 -3.95 4.34
C LEU A 415 25.79 -3.74 2.94
N ALA A 416 27.13 -3.76 2.82
CA ALA A 416 27.84 -3.67 1.54
C ALA A 416 27.52 -4.86 0.63
N MET A 417 27.43 -6.08 1.18
CA MET A 417 27.03 -7.27 0.41
C MET A 417 25.58 -7.16 -0.09
N PHE A 418 24.63 -6.77 0.78
CA PHE A 418 23.25 -6.49 0.37
C PHE A 418 23.17 -5.41 -0.71
N SER A 419 23.92 -4.31 -0.56
CA SER A 419 23.99 -3.22 -1.54
C SER A 419 24.48 -3.72 -2.90
N ARG A 420 25.64 -4.41 -2.95
CA ARG A 420 26.25 -5.00 -4.15
C ARG A 420 25.34 -6.01 -4.87
N MET A 421 24.58 -6.80 -4.11
CA MET A 421 23.72 -7.85 -4.66
C MET A 421 22.35 -7.31 -5.13
N LEU A 422 21.73 -6.40 -4.38
CA LEU A 422 20.34 -6.00 -4.63
C LEU A 422 20.22 -4.72 -5.46
N ARG A 423 21.06 -3.71 -5.23
CA ARG A 423 21.00 -2.44 -5.98
C ARG A 423 21.48 -2.65 -7.41
N SER A 424 20.75 -2.14 -8.39
CA SER A 424 21.29 -1.97 -9.74
C SER A 424 22.22 -0.75 -9.77
N GLY A 425 23.27 -0.76 -10.61
CA GLY A 425 24.17 0.41 -10.79
C GLY A 425 23.50 1.62 -11.47
N THR A 426 22.26 1.43 -11.94
CA THR A 426 21.45 2.34 -12.74
C THR A 426 21.28 3.76 -12.14
N PRO A 427 21.03 3.96 -10.82
CA PRO A 427 20.81 5.30 -10.26
C PRO A 427 21.97 6.28 -10.49
N GLN A 428 23.21 5.84 -10.23
CA GLN A 428 24.38 6.73 -10.24
C GLN A 428 24.71 7.22 -11.66
N SER A 429 24.52 6.37 -12.66
CA SER A 429 24.65 6.74 -14.08
C SER A 429 23.54 7.67 -14.58
N PHE A 430 22.37 7.68 -13.94
CA PHE A 430 21.27 8.60 -14.23
C PHE A 430 21.22 9.78 -13.24
N ASN A 431 22.35 10.13 -12.59
CA ASN A 431 22.44 11.26 -11.65
C ASN A 431 21.90 12.60 -12.21
N TRP A 432 21.93 12.81 -13.54
CA TRP A 432 21.32 13.98 -14.19
C TRP A 432 19.81 14.09 -13.94
N MET A 433 19.11 12.96 -13.76
CA MET A 433 17.69 12.89 -13.42
C MET A 433 17.41 13.34 -11.98
N MET A 434 18.40 13.27 -11.08
CA MET A 434 18.35 13.84 -9.72
C MET A 434 18.79 15.30 -9.64
N GLN A 435 19.70 15.75 -10.53
CA GLN A 435 20.30 17.09 -10.47
C GLN A 435 19.31 18.24 -10.67
N SER A 436 18.14 17.99 -11.28
CA SER A 436 17.05 18.98 -11.40
C SER A 436 16.44 19.43 -10.06
N HIS A 437 16.65 18.68 -8.97
CA HIS A 437 16.05 18.96 -7.65
C HIS A 437 17.01 19.50 -6.59
N LEU A 438 18.32 19.53 -6.83
CA LEU A 438 19.34 19.90 -5.84
C LEU A 438 19.96 21.30 -6.05
N PHE A 439 19.53 22.04 -7.08
CA PHE A 439 19.92 23.44 -7.31
C PHE A 439 19.27 24.39 -6.28
N HIS A 440 19.71 24.32 -5.03
CA HIS A 440 19.64 25.46 -4.11
C HIS A 440 20.64 25.46 -2.94
N GLN A 441 21.34 24.36 -2.65
CA GLN A 441 22.36 24.30 -1.59
C GLN A 441 23.62 23.50 -2.00
N SER A 442 24.46 24.12 -2.82
CA SER A 442 25.87 23.73 -2.96
C SER A 442 26.75 24.97 -3.07
N THR A 443 27.33 25.40 -1.95
CA THR A 443 28.38 26.43 -1.93
C THR A 443 29.61 25.90 -2.69
N PRO A 444 30.36 26.72 -3.45
CA PRO A 444 31.48 26.20 -4.23
C PRO A 444 32.59 25.65 -3.32
N ALA A 445 32.85 24.34 -3.40
CA ALA A 445 33.99 23.74 -2.72
C ALA A 445 35.28 24.27 -3.38
N SER A 446 36.08 25.00 -2.59
CA SER A 446 37.38 25.53 -3.03
C SER A 446 38.31 24.38 -3.38
N ILE A 447 38.82 24.40 -4.61
CA ILE A 447 40.00 23.62 -4.99
C ILE A 447 41.17 24.17 -4.15
N LYS A 448 41.78 23.30 -3.33
CA LYS A 448 43.08 23.55 -2.71
C LYS A 448 44.07 22.55 -3.27
N ASP A 449 45.21 23.08 -3.73
CA ASP A 449 46.31 22.28 -4.25
C ASP A 449 46.86 21.31 -3.19
N ALA A 450 46.90 20.03 -3.55
CA ALA A 450 47.63 19.00 -2.82
C ALA A 450 48.73 18.44 -3.74
N LYS A 451 49.90 19.09 -3.72
CA LYS A 451 51.15 18.41 -4.05
C LYS A 451 51.52 17.45 -2.92
N ASP A 452 52.40 16.50 -3.24
CA ASP A 452 53.13 15.64 -2.31
C ASP A 452 52.35 14.46 -1.68
N ALA A 453 52.18 13.39 -2.48
CA ALA A 453 52.18 12.01 -1.98
C ALA A 453 52.63 11.04 -3.08
N ALA A 454 53.90 10.64 -3.07
CA ALA A 454 54.40 9.58 -3.94
C ALA A 454 54.14 8.21 -3.31
N GLY A 455 53.66 7.24 -4.11
CA GLY A 455 53.72 5.81 -3.76
C GLY A 455 52.42 5.16 -3.25
N SER A 456 51.51 4.83 -4.16
CA SER A 456 50.90 3.49 -4.24
C SER A 456 50.06 3.39 -5.52
N GLN A 457 50.27 2.34 -6.31
CA GLN A 457 49.43 2.06 -7.48
C GLN A 457 48.18 1.32 -7.02
N ALA A 458 47.06 2.03 -6.89
CA ALA A 458 45.76 1.38 -6.80
C ALA A 458 45.46 0.69 -8.16
N PRO A 459 45.15 -0.61 -8.20
CA PRO A 459 44.81 -1.28 -9.44
C PRO A 459 43.45 -0.77 -9.94
N SER A 460 43.42 -0.19 -11.14
CA SER A 460 42.19 0.21 -11.83
C SER A 460 41.32 -1.02 -12.08
N SER A 461 40.24 -1.17 -11.31
CA SER A 461 39.34 -2.32 -11.41
C SER A 461 38.61 -2.38 -12.77
N SER A 462 38.41 -3.60 -13.26
CA SER A 462 37.69 -3.94 -14.52
C SER A 462 38.27 -3.37 -15.82
N SER A 463 39.39 -3.92 -16.27
CA SER A 463 39.72 -3.97 -17.70
C SER A 463 38.97 -5.13 -18.37
N CYS A 464 38.28 -4.88 -19.49
CA CYS A 464 37.55 -5.92 -20.23
C CYS A 464 38.51 -7.02 -20.74
N THR A 465 38.54 -8.18 -20.09
CA THR A 465 39.60 -9.21 -20.23
C THR A 465 39.61 -9.97 -21.56
N VAL A 466 38.62 -9.74 -22.44
CA VAL A 466 38.56 -10.38 -23.76
C VAL A 466 39.56 -9.72 -24.71
N GLN A 467 40.41 -10.51 -25.35
CA GLN A 467 41.40 -10.05 -26.32
C GLN A 467 40.74 -9.80 -27.68
N TRP A 468 40.52 -8.53 -28.03
CA TRP A 468 40.03 -8.12 -29.35
C TRP A 468 41.21 -8.03 -30.32
N SER A 469 41.04 -8.51 -31.56
CA SER A 469 42.07 -8.46 -32.59
C SER A 469 42.41 -7.01 -32.97
N ALA A 470 43.66 -6.60 -32.77
CA ALA A 470 44.15 -5.28 -33.18
C ALA A 470 44.29 -5.15 -34.71
N GLU A 471 44.37 -6.28 -35.42
CA GLU A 471 44.63 -6.36 -36.86
C GLU A 471 43.31 -6.33 -37.64
N GLY A 472 42.88 -5.11 -37.96
CA GLY A 472 41.66 -4.84 -38.74
C GLY A 472 41.53 -3.37 -39.14
N LEU A 473 42.64 -2.68 -39.41
CA LEU A 473 42.67 -1.21 -39.59
C LEU A 473 42.01 -0.68 -40.89
N ASP A 474 41.72 -1.54 -41.88
CA ASP A 474 41.36 -1.09 -43.23
C ASP A 474 39.90 -0.63 -43.43
N LYS A 475 39.04 -0.65 -42.39
CA LYS A 475 37.60 -0.36 -42.53
C LYS A 475 36.96 0.48 -41.41
N ASP A 476 37.71 1.43 -40.85
CA ASP A 476 37.17 2.44 -39.92
C ASP A 476 36.21 3.41 -40.65
N LEU A 477 35.02 3.64 -40.07
CA LEU A 477 33.98 4.52 -40.60
C LEU A 477 33.99 5.88 -39.89
N TYR A 478 34.31 6.96 -40.61
CA TYR A 478 34.17 8.32 -40.09
C TYR A 478 32.75 8.83 -40.27
N ILE A 479 32.03 9.01 -39.17
CA ILE A 479 30.64 9.46 -39.16
C ILE A 479 30.61 10.99 -39.06
N GLN A 480 29.90 11.63 -40.00
CA GLN A 480 29.78 13.09 -40.09
C GLN A 480 28.41 13.62 -39.66
N THR A 481 27.45 12.74 -39.38
CA THR A 481 26.10 13.04 -38.91
C THR A 481 26.03 12.98 -37.38
N ALA A 482 25.14 13.78 -36.79
CA ALA A 482 24.93 13.78 -35.33
C ALA A 482 24.33 12.44 -34.83
N THR A 483 23.53 11.77 -35.66
CA THR A 483 23.04 10.40 -35.43
C THR A 483 24.00 9.38 -36.04
N VAL A 484 24.29 8.30 -35.31
CA VAL A 484 25.11 7.16 -35.75
C VAL A 484 24.34 5.84 -35.57
N THR A 485 24.37 4.99 -36.61
CA THR A 485 23.82 3.64 -36.55
C THR A 485 24.93 2.58 -36.50
N VAL A 486 24.71 1.57 -35.66
CA VAL A 486 25.48 0.33 -35.64
C VAL A 486 24.62 -0.75 -36.27
N LEU A 487 25.06 -1.25 -37.44
CA LEU A 487 24.40 -2.36 -38.11
C LEU A 487 24.96 -3.69 -37.60
N ALA A 488 24.14 -4.73 -37.64
CA ALA A 488 24.48 -6.06 -37.19
C ALA A 488 25.78 -6.60 -37.80
N MET A 489 26.75 -6.94 -36.93
CA MET A 489 27.93 -7.74 -37.25
C MET A 489 28.83 -7.20 -38.38
N ASP A 490 28.81 -5.89 -38.68
CA ASP A 490 29.66 -5.33 -39.73
C ASP A 490 31.15 -5.27 -39.35
N GLY A 491 31.47 -5.42 -38.06
CA GLY A 491 32.84 -5.42 -37.51
C GLY A 491 33.57 -4.08 -37.63
N LYS A 492 32.91 -3.00 -38.05
CA LYS A 492 33.55 -1.71 -38.34
C LYS A 492 33.57 -0.81 -37.11
N ARG A 493 34.73 -0.24 -36.80
CA ARG A 493 34.83 0.82 -35.80
C ARG A 493 34.31 2.12 -36.39
N ARG A 494 33.47 2.84 -35.64
CA ARG A 494 32.98 4.18 -35.99
C ARG A 494 33.79 5.24 -35.26
N TRP A 495 34.23 6.27 -35.98
CA TRP A 495 34.90 7.47 -35.44
C TRP A 495 33.96 8.66 -35.52
N LEU A 496 33.84 9.38 -34.40
CA LEU A 496 32.97 10.54 -34.21
C LEU A 496 33.84 11.70 -33.67
N ASP A 497 33.87 12.84 -34.36
CA ASP A 497 34.55 14.05 -33.87
C ASP A 497 33.58 14.79 -32.92
N ILE A 498 33.90 14.75 -31.62
CA ILE A 498 33.05 15.26 -30.54
C ILE A 498 32.84 16.76 -30.68
N GLN A 499 33.89 17.51 -31.06
CA GLN A 499 33.82 18.96 -31.17
C GLN A 499 32.98 19.40 -32.39
N LYS A 500 33.11 18.68 -33.51
CA LYS A 500 32.31 18.96 -34.71
C LYS A 500 30.85 18.55 -34.54
N LEU A 501 30.58 17.39 -33.95
CA LEU A 501 29.21 16.85 -33.82
C LEU A 501 28.44 17.45 -32.62
N GLY A 502 29.15 17.87 -31.57
CA GLY A 502 28.58 18.57 -30.41
C GLY A 502 28.42 20.08 -30.59
N ALA A 503 28.74 20.62 -31.78
CA ALA A 503 28.50 22.01 -32.12
C ALA A 503 26.99 22.37 -32.08
N ASN A 504 26.67 23.66 -32.05
CA ASN A 504 25.30 24.19 -32.01
C ASN A 504 24.48 23.71 -30.78
N GLY A 505 25.14 23.45 -29.65
CA GLY A 505 24.49 23.06 -28.40
C GLY A 505 24.13 21.58 -28.29
N LYS A 506 24.67 20.72 -29.16
CA LYS A 506 24.47 19.25 -29.11
C LYS A 506 25.55 18.54 -28.28
N ASP A 507 25.92 19.16 -27.16
CA ASP A 507 27.06 18.81 -26.32
C ASP A 507 26.87 17.55 -25.45
N HIS A 508 25.72 16.88 -25.57
CA HIS A 508 25.43 15.60 -24.93
C HIS A 508 25.42 14.47 -25.95
N PHE A 509 26.05 13.35 -25.61
CA PHE A 509 26.01 12.12 -26.41
C PHE A 509 25.26 11.02 -25.66
N ILE A 510 24.35 10.33 -26.36
CA ILE A 510 23.70 9.12 -25.86
C ILE A 510 23.86 7.98 -26.88
N PHE A 511 23.92 6.75 -26.39
CA PHE A 511 24.01 5.53 -27.17
C PHE A 511 23.13 4.44 -26.55
N VAL A 512 22.23 3.88 -27.33
CA VAL A 512 21.26 2.84 -26.95
C VAL A 512 21.53 1.60 -27.80
N THR A 513 21.69 0.44 -27.17
CA THR A 513 22.10 -0.79 -27.88
C THR A 513 21.45 -2.05 -27.31
N ASN A 514 21.32 -3.09 -28.16
CA ASN A 514 21.00 -4.45 -27.77
C ASN A 514 22.25 -5.37 -27.65
N LEU A 515 23.45 -4.79 -27.74
CA LEU A 515 24.72 -5.49 -27.58
C LEU A 515 25.25 -5.38 -26.15
N ALA A 516 25.89 -6.45 -25.67
CA ALA A 516 26.51 -6.46 -24.35
C ALA A 516 27.81 -5.63 -24.31
N PRO A 517 28.10 -4.89 -23.22
CA PRO A 517 29.37 -4.20 -23.02
C PRO A 517 30.53 -5.18 -22.90
N CYS A 518 31.75 -4.71 -23.18
CA CYS A 518 33.02 -5.47 -23.24
C CYS A 518 33.11 -6.57 -24.32
N THR A 519 32.00 -7.28 -24.57
CA THR A 519 31.90 -8.49 -25.42
C THR A 519 31.30 -8.19 -26.80
N GLY A 520 30.24 -7.39 -26.88
CA GLY A 520 29.61 -6.96 -28.14
C GLY A 520 30.03 -5.57 -28.59
N VAL A 521 30.13 -4.61 -27.67
CA VAL A 521 30.55 -3.21 -27.94
C VAL A 521 31.61 -2.74 -26.96
N ARG A 522 32.53 -1.88 -27.44
CA ARG A 522 33.42 -1.06 -26.63
C ARG A 522 33.41 0.40 -27.09
N ILE A 523 33.48 1.33 -26.13
CA ILE A 523 33.52 2.77 -26.39
C ILE A 523 34.78 3.38 -25.75
N HIS A 524 35.51 4.16 -26.55
CA HIS A 524 36.74 4.83 -26.13
C HIS A 524 36.68 6.34 -26.41
N LEU A 525 37.21 7.13 -25.48
CA LEU A 525 37.47 8.56 -25.64
C LEU A 525 38.95 8.80 -25.95
N TRP A 526 39.22 9.62 -26.97
CA TRP A 526 40.55 9.89 -27.51
C TRP A 526 40.88 11.39 -27.40
N PRO A 527 42.01 11.76 -26.76
CA PRO A 527 42.41 13.15 -26.60
C PRO A 527 42.95 13.76 -27.89
N GLU A 528 42.97 15.08 -27.95
CA GLU A 528 43.59 15.80 -29.07
C GLU A 528 45.11 15.56 -29.11
N LYS A 529 45.63 15.12 -30.27
CA LYS A 529 47.08 15.02 -30.51
C LYS A 529 47.68 16.43 -30.57
N GLY A 530 48.36 16.85 -29.50
CA GLY A 530 49.37 17.94 -29.57
C GLY A 530 49.28 19.10 -28.56
N LYS A 531 48.45 19.05 -27.50
CA LYS A 531 48.29 20.17 -26.55
C LYS A 531 48.43 19.83 -25.05
N SER A 532 49.34 18.94 -24.66
CA SER A 532 49.76 18.85 -23.25
C SER A 532 51.23 18.43 -23.06
N THR A 533 51.96 19.22 -22.27
CA THR A 533 53.39 19.07 -21.96
C THR A 533 53.62 18.14 -20.76
N THR A 534 53.27 16.87 -20.90
CA THR A 534 53.51 15.83 -19.88
C THR A 534 53.90 14.49 -20.49
N ASP A 535 54.95 13.86 -19.94
CA ASP A 535 55.66 12.70 -20.49
C ASP A 535 55.01 11.33 -20.17
N LEU A 536 53.71 11.21 -20.43
CA LEU A 536 52.98 9.93 -20.30
C LEU A 536 52.75 9.27 -21.67
N PRO A 537 53.05 7.95 -21.83
CA PRO A 537 52.94 7.26 -23.12
C PRO A 537 51.50 7.20 -23.64
N GLY A 538 51.35 7.27 -24.96
CA GLY A 538 50.04 7.46 -25.62
C GLY A 538 48.96 6.41 -25.31
N SER A 539 49.36 5.17 -24.98
CA SER A 539 48.44 4.10 -24.58
C SER A 539 47.78 4.32 -23.21
N LYS A 540 48.32 5.19 -22.34
CA LYS A 540 47.71 5.59 -21.07
C LYS A 540 46.79 6.82 -21.18
N ARG A 541 46.61 7.38 -22.38
CA ARG A 541 45.77 8.59 -22.60
C ARG A 541 44.39 8.31 -23.21
N ILE A 542 44.14 7.07 -23.62
CA ILE A 542 42.84 6.63 -24.16
C ILE A 542 42.00 6.14 -22.98
N LEU A 543 40.80 6.69 -22.81
CA LEU A 543 39.89 6.28 -21.74
C LEU A 543 38.83 5.33 -22.30
N GLU A 544 38.88 4.05 -21.91
CA GLU A 544 37.75 3.15 -22.15
C GLU A 544 36.61 3.53 -21.19
N VAL A 545 35.44 3.84 -21.76
CA VAL A 545 34.23 4.24 -21.02
C VAL A 545 33.12 3.20 -21.11
N THR A 546 33.39 2.04 -21.71
CA THR A 546 32.47 0.89 -21.82
C THR A 546 31.90 0.46 -20.46
N SER A 547 32.65 0.60 -19.36
CA SER A 547 32.20 0.26 -18.00
C SER A 547 31.15 1.22 -17.43
N LYS A 548 30.98 2.42 -17.98
CA LYS A 548 29.87 3.35 -17.65
C LYS A 548 28.55 2.98 -18.36
N MET A 549 28.52 1.93 -19.20
CA MET A 549 27.27 1.46 -19.81
C MET A 549 26.30 0.91 -18.75
N VAL A 550 25.04 1.23 -18.93
CA VAL A 550 23.96 0.91 -18.00
C VAL A 550 23.07 -0.17 -18.59
N HIS A 551 23.06 -1.35 -17.98
CA HIS A 551 22.14 -2.40 -18.37
C HIS A 551 20.69 -2.07 -18.01
N ILE A 552 19.78 -2.39 -18.93
CA ILE A 552 18.33 -2.24 -18.79
C ILE A 552 17.62 -3.56 -19.13
N PRO A 553 16.42 -3.83 -18.55
CA PRO A 553 15.63 -5.00 -18.89
C PRO A 553 15.20 -5.00 -20.35
N SER A 554 15.81 -5.86 -21.16
CA SER A 554 15.22 -6.31 -22.42
C SER A 554 14.22 -7.44 -22.12
N ARG A 555 12.95 -7.27 -22.49
CA ARG A 555 12.00 -8.41 -22.54
C ARG A 555 12.56 -9.44 -23.52
N ALA A 556 12.37 -10.74 -23.24
CA ALA A 556 12.84 -11.80 -24.14
C ALA A 556 12.40 -11.51 -25.58
N ALA A 557 13.36 -11.50 -26.51
CA ALA A 557 13.09 -11.21 -27.92
C ALA A 557 12.01 -12.20 -28.45
N PRO A 558 11.07 -11.74 -29.30
CA PRO A 558 10.05 -12.62 -29.85
C PRO A 558 10.66 -13.88 -30.46
N ARG A 559 10.12 -15.05 -30.11
CA ARG A 559 10.61 -16.32 -30.66
C ARG A 559 10.41 -16.30 -32.18
N GLN A 560 11.49 -16.53 -32.92
CA GLN A 560 11.44 -16.69 -34.36
C GLN A 560 10.54 -17.89 -34.68
N LEU A 561 9.53 -17.68 -35.55
CA LEU A 561 8.66 -18.75 -36.01
C LEU A 561 9.40 -19.68 -36.99
N GLU A 562 10.29 -19.11 -37.79
CA GLU A 562 11.15 -19.83 -38.75
C GLU A 562 12.63 -19.45 -38.56
N PRO A 563 13.58 -20.37 -38.78
CA PRO A 563 15.01 -20.06 -38.73
C PRO A 563 15.40 -18.97 -39.75
N GLY A 564 15.76 -17.79 -39.25
CA GLY A 564 16.17 -16.65 -40.09
C GLY A 564 15.07 -15.62 -40.37
N SER A 565 13.81 -15.88 -40.04
CA SER A 565 12.76 -14.86 -40.07
C SER A 565 12.86 -13.96 -38.82
N GLN A 566 13.45 -12.77 -38.94
CA GLN A 566 13.30 -11.76 -37.88
C GLN A 566 11.96 -11.06 -38.06
N THR A 567 11.03 -11.27 -37.13
CA THR A 567 9.68 -10.67 -37.20
C THR A 567 9.60 -9.30 -36.54
N GLU A 568 10.44 -9.05 -35.53
CA GLU A 568 10.57 -7.78 -34.81
C GLU A 568 12.02 -7.61 -34.34
N GLN A 569 12.48 -6.37 -34.17
CA GLN A 569 13.82 -6.04 -33.69
C GLN A 569 13.96 -6.29 -32.18
N ALA A 570 15.13 -6.77 -31.74
CA ALA A 570 15.37 -7.04 -30.32
C ALA A 570 15.38 -5.72 -29.49
N PRO A 571 14.70 -5.67 -28.34
CA PRO A 571 14.69 -4.49 -27.47
C PRO A 571 16.09 -4.10 -26.99
N PRO A 572 16.34 -2.80 -26.75
CA PRO A 572 17.57 -2.34 -26.13
C PRO A 572 17.84 -3.03 -24.79
N SER A 573 19.11 -3.38 -24.55
CA SER A 573 19.60 -4.05 -23.33
C SER A 573 20.65 -3.23 -22.57
N ALA A 574 21.18 -2.16 -23.18
CA ALA A 574 22.06 -1.20 -22.53
C ALA A 574 21.86 0.23 -23.06
N VAL A 575 22.10 1.21 -22.18
CA VAL A 575 22.08 2.65 -22.46
C VAL A 575 23.39 3.25 -21.94
N PHE A 576 23.93 4.22 -22.65
CA PHE A 576 25.17 4.89 -22.32
C PHE A 576 25.04 6.38 -22.62
N GLN A 577 25.53 7.24 -21.75
CA GLN A 577 25.43 8.69 -21.89
C GLN A 577 26.73 9.36 -21.44
N LEU A 578 27.10 10.45 -22.11
CA LEU A 578 28.21 11.33 -21.76
C LEU A 578 27.71 12.77 -21.76
N GLY A 579 27.98 13.49 -20.68
CA GLY A 579 27.79 14.94 -20.62
C GLY A 579 29.01 15.71 -21.16
N PRO A 580 28.90 17.05 -21.27
CA PRO A 580 30.03 17.92 -21.67
C PRO A 580 31.22 17.83 -20.71
N GLU A 581 30.97 17.57 -19.42
CA GLU A 581 32.01 17.35 -18.41
C GLU A 581 32.80 16.04 -18.66
N ASP A 582 32.11 14.93 -19.00
CA ASP A 582 32.77 13.64 -19.29
C ASP A 582 33.63 13.69 -20.57
N MET A 583 33.24 14.53 -21.53
CA MET A 583 33.92 14.67 -22.82
C MET A 583 35.00 15.77 -22.81
N ARG A 584 35.14 16.54 -21.73
CA ARG A 584 36.13 17.62 -21.62
C ARG A 584 37.55 17.06 -21.73
N GLY A 585 38.35 17.64 -22.63
CA GLY A 585 39.73 17.22 -22.91
C GLY A 585 39.86 16.13 -23.98
N PHE A 586 38.74 15.59 -24.49
CA PHE A 586 38.72 14.63 -25.58
C PHE A 586 38.28 15.28 -26.90
N ARG A 587 38.66 14.65 -28.02
CA ARG A 587 38.33 15.12 -29.38
C ARG A 587 37.57 14.08 -30.19
N PHE A 588 37.88 12.79 -30.04
CA PHE A 588 37.19 11.73 -30.76
C PHE A 588 36.57 10.71 -29.80
N LEU A 589 35.38 10.25 -30.16
CA LEU A 589 34.72 9.09 -29.58
C LEU A 589 34.81 7.96 -30.61
N THR A 590 35.20 6.75 -30.18
CA THR A 590 35.12 5.57 -31.06
C THR A 590 34.22 4.48 -30.50
N ILE A 591 33.41 3.91 -31.37
CA ILE A 591 32.51 2.78 -31.08
C ILE A 591 33.02 1.59 -31.86
N SER A 592 33.51 0.55 -31.14
CA SER A 592 33.99 -0.70 -31.72
C SER A 592 32.98 -1.81 -31.45
N VAL A 593 32.75 -2.67 -32.44
CA VAL A 593 31.73 -3.73 -32.42
C VAL A 593 32.42 -5.06 -32.71
N ALA A 594 32.06 -6.12 -31.98
CA ALA A 594 32.71 -7.41 -32.14
C ALA A 594 32.34 -8.06 -33.48
N PRO A 595 33.33 -8.48 -34.30
CA PRO A 595 33.05 -9.34 -35.44
C PRO A 595 32.73 -10.75 -34.97
N THR A 596 31.75 -11.41 -35.60
CA THR A 596 31.50 -12.85 -35.41
C THR A 596 31.68 -13.61 -36.72
N PRO A 597 32.22 -14.84 -36.70
CA PRO A 597 32.32 -15.66 -37.90
C PRO A 597 30.92 -16.10 -38.35
N THR A 598 30.51 -15.71 -39.56
CA THR A 598 29.23 -16.09 -40.14
C THR A 598 29.24 -17.55 -40.59
N ILE A 599 28.67 -18.43 -39.76
CA ILE A 599 28.60 -19.89 -39.98
C ILE A 599 27.99 -20.28 -41.35
N SER A 600 27.17 -19.40 -41.95
CA SER A 600 26.40 -19.68 -43.17
C SER A 600 26.83 -18.88 -44.41
N GLY A 601 27.84 -18.00 -44.35
CA GLY A 601 28.29 -17.20 -45.49
C GLY A 601 27.30 -16.15 -46.07
N ARG A 602 26.04 -16.15 -45.63
CA ARG A 602 25.07 -15.07 -45.92
C ARG A 602 25.24 -13.96 -44.87
N PRO A 603 25.29 -12.68 -45.28
CA PRO A 603 25.24 -11.58 -44.32
C PRO A 603 23.90 -11.60 -43.58
N PRO A 604 23.86 -11.30 -42.26
CA PRO A 604 22.60 -11.11 -41.57
C PRO A 604 21.82 -9.94 -42.20
N PRO A 605 20.47 -9.90 -42.09
CA PRO A 605 19.71 -8.73 -42.50
C PRO A 605 20.25 -7.47 -41.79
N ALA A 606 20.29 -6.35 -42.50
CA ALA A 606 20.88 -5.09 -42.05
C ALA A 606 20.00 -4.40 -40.97
N VAL A 607 19.95 -5.01 -39.80
CA VAL A 607 19.17 -4.56 -38.64
C VAL A 607 20.05 -3.72 -37.73
N SER A 608 19.47 -2.63 -37.22
CA SER A 608 20.15 -1.75 -36.26
C SER A 608 20.32 -2.47 -34.92
N MET A 609 21.56 -2.52 -34.42
CA MET A 609 21.93 -3.08 -33.12
C MET A 609 22.31 -1.99 -32.11
N ALA A 610 22.61 -0.78 -32.58
CA ALA A 610 22.67 0.39 -31.73
C ALA A 610 22.37 1.68 -32.49
N VAL A 611 21.83 2.66 -31.77
CA VAL A 611 21.70 4.04 -32.24
C VAL A 611 22.38 4.94 -31.22
N GLY A 612 23.29 5.78 -31.70
CA GLY A 612 23.87 6.88 -30.94
C GLY A 612 23.46 8.23 -31.51
N GLN A 613 23.39 9.26 -30.68
CA GLN A 613 23.06 10.61 -31.12
C GLN A 613 23.75 11.67 -30.26
N PHE A 614 24.32 12.68 -30.92
CA PHE A 614 24.62 13.98 -30.32
C PHE A 614 23.36 14.85 -30.35
N PHE A 615 22.92 15.32 -29.19
CA PHE A 615 21.63 16.01 -29.03
C PHE A 615 21.74 17.15 -28.01
N ASN A 616 20.82 18.11 -28.12
CA ASN A 616 20.59 19.12 -27.09
C ASN A 616 19.45 18.60 -26.18
N PRO A 617 19.65 18.43 -24.86
CA PRO A 617 18.60 17.97 -23.95
C PRO A 617 17.29 18.76 -24.06
N GLN A 618 17.37 20.07 -24.32
CA GLN A 618 16.20 20.96 -24.43
C GLN A 618 15.31 20.66 -25.65
N GLU A 619 15.84 20.04 -26.71
CA GLU A 619 15.04 19.63 -27.89
C GLU A 619 14.00 18.55 -27.52
N GLY A 620 14.32 17.72 -26.52
CA GLY A 620 13.50 16.60 -26.04
C GLY A 620 12.53 16.95 -24.90
N GLU A 621 12.56 18.16 -24.35
CA GLU A 621 11.75 18.52 -23.19
C GLU A 621 10.28 18.77 -23.52
N ARG A 622 9.38 18.18 -22.71
CA ARG A 622 7.93 18.31 -22.81
C ARG A 622 7.32 18.38 -21.41
N GLU A 623 6.78 19.54 -21.02
CA GLU A 623 6.03 19.69 -19.77
C GLU A 623 4.51 19.53 -19.99
N PHE A 624 3.89 18.72 -19.13
CA PHE A 624 2.45 18.53 -19.04
C PHE A 624 1.93 19.28 -17.82
N SER A 625 1.30 20.43 -18.06
CA SER A 625 0.66 21.23 -17.01
C SER A 625 -0.52 20.48 -16.34
N PRO A 626 -0.89 20.83 -15.10
CA PRO A 626 -2.00 20.18 -14.40
C PRO A 626 -3.31 20.19 -15.20
N GLN A 627 -3.60 21.32 -15.86
CA GLN A 627 -4.76 21.47 -16.75
C GLN A 627 -4.68 20.55 -17.97
N SER A 628 -3.50 20.45 -18.61
CA SER A 628 -3.29 19.55 -19.74
C SER A 628 -3.43 18.08 -19.36
N MET A 629 -3.03 17.69 -18.14
CA MET A 629 -3.22 16.33 -17.63
C MET A 629 -4.70 16.05 -17.36
N LEU A 630 -5.41 16.94 -16.66
CA LEU A 630 -6.83 16.76 -16.34
C LEU A 630 -7.72 16.71 -17.59
N LEU A 631 -7.45 17.55 -18.60
CA LEU A 631 -8.17 17.49 -19.89
C LEU A 631 -7.90 16.17 -20.64
N SER A 632 -6.71 15.59 -20.49
CA SER A 632 -6.35 14.32 -21.14
C SER A 632 -7.10 13.08 -20.61
N ALA A 633 -7.87 13.24 -19.51
CA ALA A 633 -8.81 12.22 -19.04
C ALA A 633 -10.07 12.12 -19.93
N TYR A 634 -10.39 13.18 -20.69
CA TYR A 634 -11.55 13.24 -21.59
C TYR A 634 -11.16 13.19 -23.07
N SER A 635 -10.07 13.86 -23.45
CA SER A 635 -9.56 13.91 -24.83
C SER A 635 -8.06 13.61 -24.84
N PRO A 636 -7.62 12.44 -25.36
CA PRO A 636 -6.21 12.10 -25.42
C PRO A 636 -5.38 13.19 -26.10
N LYS A 637 -4.22 13.50 -25.53
CA LYS A 637 -3.29 14.46 -26.11
C LYS A 637 -2.36 13.73 -27.08
N ASP A 638 -2.69 13.85 -28.35
CA ASP A 638 -1.87 13.34 -29.44
C ASP A 638 -0.63 14.23 -29.66
N LEU A 639 0.53 13.60 -29.87
CA LEU A 639 1.82 14.19 -30.19
C LEU A 639 2.42 13.40 -31.36
N PHE A 640 2.80 14.09 -32.43
CA PHE A 640 3.44 13.46 -33.59
C PHE A 640 4.95 13.69 -33.56
N LEU A 641 5.72 12.61 -33.38
CA LEU A 641 7.17 12.62 -33.47
C LEU A 641 7.54 12.35 -34.93
N LYS A 642 8.13 13.35 -35.61
CA LYS A 642 8.63 13.20 -36.99
C LYS A 642 9.97 12.44 -36.99
N GLU A 643 10.35 11.91 -38.14
CA GLU A 643 11.71 11.38 -38.36
C GLU A 643 12.77 12.47 -38.05
N ASP A 644 13.99 12.05 -37.68
CA ASP A 644 15.09 12.90 -37.15
C ASP A 644 14.81 13.63 -35.81
N HIS A 645 13.87 13.11 -35.01
CA HIS A 645 13.64 13.59 -33.65
C HIS A 645 14.83 13.29 -32.69
N PRO A 646 14.92 13.91 -31.50
CA PRO A 646 15.90 13.48 -30.49
C PRO A 646 15.60 12.05 -30.00
N LEU A 647 16.63 11.24 -29.77
CA LEU A 647 16.55 9.87 -29.23
C LEU A 647 15.93 9.85 -27.82
N VAL A 648 16.07 10.96 -27.09
CA VAL A 648 15.63 11.16 -25.70
C VAL A 648 14.55 12.22 -25.64
N PHE A 649 13.41 11.87 -25.06
CA PHE A 649 12.40 12.83 -24.63
C PHE A 649 12.32 12.85 -23.10
N ASN A 650 12.31 14.05 -22.53
CA ASN A 650 12.13 14.27 -21.10
C ASN A 650 10.69 14.77 -20.85
N LEU A 651 9.81 13.87 -20.45
CA LEU A 651 8.40 14.15 -20.20
C LEU A 651 8.22 14.51 -18.71
N THR A 652 8.02 15.80 -18.43
CA THR A 652 7.76 16.29 -17.08
C THR A 652 6.27 16.42 -16.82
N PHE A 653 5.74 15.68 -15.85
CA PHE A 653 4.35 15.74 -15.42
C PHE A 653 4.24 16.60 -14.16
N ALA A 654 3.40 17.64 -14.20
CA ALA A 654 3.23 18.56 -13.08
C ALA A 654 2.41 17.98 -11.90
N ILE A 655 1.74 16.84 -12.11
CA ILE A 655 1.12 16.04 -11.06
C ILE A 655 1.78 14.66 -11.09
N SER A 656 2.19 14.16 -9.93
CA SER A 656 2.82 12.84 -9.80
C SER A 656 1.97 11.71 -10.39
N LEU A 657 2.60 10.84 -11.17
CA LEU A 657 1.96 9.66 -11.77
C LEU A 657 1.56 8.59 -10.73
N GLY A 658 1.94 8.76 -9.45
CA GLY A 658 1.39 7.97 -8.34
C GLY A 658 -0.07 8.32 -8.04
N LEU A 659 -0.46 9.59 -8.23
CA LEU A 659 -1.81 10.11 -8.03
C LEU A 659 -2.65 10.08 -9.32
N LEU A 660 -2.07 10.48 -10.44
CA LEU A 660 -2.71 10.46 -11.77
C LEU A 660 -1.89 9.64 -12.77
N PRO A 661 -2.01 8.31 -12.78
CA PRO A 661 -1.38 7.47 -13.79
C PRO A 661 -1.78 7.85 -15.21
N ILE A 662 -0.82 7.76 -16.14
CA ILE A 662 -1.07 8.00 -17.57
C ILE A 662 -0.96 6.70 -18.38
N THR A 663 -1.81 6.55 -19.38
CA THR A 663 -1.60 5.61 -20.48
C THR A 663 -0.82 6.32 -21.57
N LEU A 664 0.41 5.83 -21.82
CA LEU A 664 1.28 6.30 -22.89
C LEU A 664 1.25 5.26 -24.01
N SER A 665 0.78 5.66 -25.19
CA SER A 665 0.75 4.79 -26.37
C SER A 665 1.58 5.39 -27.49
N LEU A 666 2.56 4.62 -27.97
CA LEU A 666 3.37 4.93 -29.14
C LEU A 666 3.01 3.95 -30.26
N ARG A 667 2.52 4.50 -31.37
CA ARG A 667 2.30 3.75 -32.62
C ARG A 667 3.28 4.26 -33.67
N THR A 668 4.03 3.35 -34.30
CA THR A 668 4.89 3.65 -35.46
C THR A 668 4.03 4.18 -36.61
N ALA A 669 4.39 5.33 -37.16
CA ALA A 669 3.69 5.98 -38.27
C ALA A 669 4.45 5.87 -39.61
N SER A 670 5.79 5.92 -39.58
CA SER A 670 6.69 5.64 -40.72
C SER A 670 8.08 5.23 -40.19
N CYS A 671 8.85 4.56 -41.05
CA CYS A 671 10.23 4.12 -40.81
C CYS A 671 11.13 4.36 -42.02
N GLY A 672 11.00 5.54 -42.64
CA GLY A 672 11.81 5.97 -43.79
C GLY A 672 11.60 5.15 -45.07
N ILE A 673 10.40 4.62 -45.32
CA ILE A 673 10.04 3.92 -46.57
C ILE A 673 9.05 4.79 -47.33
N GLN A 674 9.35 5.16 -48.57
CA GLN A 674 8.40 5.89 -49.41
C GLN A 674 7.30 4.94 -49.93
N ASN A 675 6.04 5.37 -49.84
CA ASN A 675 4.88 4.62 -50.29
C ASN A 675 4.79 4.54 -51.83
N SER A 676 5.47 3.57 -52.43
CA SER A 676 5.41 3.27 -53.87
C SER A 676 4.88 1.86 -54.16
N GLY A 677 3.61 1.58 -53.82
CA GLY A 677 2.94 0.38 -54.36
C GLY A 677 1.58 -0.03 -53.80
N PHE A 678 1.27 0.20 -52.53
CA PHE A 678 0.13 -0.47 -51.88
C PHE A 678 -1.14 0.39 -51.78
N ALA A 679 -2.04 0.22 -52.75
CA ALA A 679 -3.39 0.78 -52.74
C ALA A 679 -4.36 -0.14 -51.98
N ASN A 680 -4.43 0.00 -50.65
CA ASN A 680 -5.56 -0.39 -49.78
C ASN A 680 -5.27 0.08 -48.35
N GLU A 681 -5.95 1.12 -47.88
CA GLU A 681 -5.56 1.88 -46.67
C GLU A 681 -5.57 1.06 -45.37
N GLU A 682 -6.52 0.14 -45.18
CA GLU A 682 -6.59 -0.67 -43.94
C GLU A 682 -5.69 -1.92 -43.94
N ALA A 683 -5.39 -2.48 -45.12
CA ALA A 683 -4.54 -3.67 -45.24
C ALA A 683 -3.05 -3.31 -45.30
N GLY A 684 -2.71 -2.21 -45.98
CA GLY A 684 -1.33 -1.73 -46.11
C GLY A 684 -0.73 -1.27 -44.78
N ASP A 685 -1.53 -0.69 -43.88
CA ASP A 685 -1.07 -0.20 -42.57
C ASP A 685 -0.56 -1.34 -41.66
N ILE A 686 -1.15 -2.54 -41.77
CA ILE A 686 -0.73 -3.73 -41.01
C ILE A 686 0.63 -4.25 -41.51
N GLU A 687 0.83 -4.30 -42.83
CA GLU A 687 2.09 -4.78 -43.42
C GLU A 687 3.22 -3.77 -43.25
N HIS A 688 2.91 -2.47 -43.40
CA HIS A 688 3.82 -1.38 -43.10
C HIS A 688 4.23 -1.36 -41.61
N SER A 689 3.28 -1.56 -40.68
CA SER A 689 3.59 -1.69 -39.25
C SER A 689 4.54 -2.87 -38.96
N ARG A 690 4.37 -4.02 -39.64
CA ARG A 690 5.30 -5.16 -39.55
C ARG A 690 6.69 -4.81 -40.10
N LEU A 691 6.79 -4.11 -41.23
CA LEU A 691 8.06 -3.65 -41.79
C LEU A 691 8.81 -2.72 -40.83
N CYS A 692 8.12 -1.76 -40.22
CA CYS A 692 8.73 -0.84 -39.26
C CYS A 692 9.17 -1.52 -37.96
N LYS A 693 8.43 -2.53 -37.47
CA LYS A 693 8.85 -3.36 -36.33
C LYS A 693 10.17 -4.12 -36.53
N MET A 694 10.62 -4.31 -37.76
CA MET A 694 11.93 -4.91 -38.08
C MET A 694 13.07 -3.89 -38.19
N ARG A 695 12.77 -2.57 -38.24
CA ARG A 695 13.75 -1.48 -38.44
C ARG A 695 13.94 -0.55 -37.26
N CYS A 696 12.88 -0.31 -36.48
CA CYS A 696 12.88 0.56 -35.32
C CYS A 696 13.03 -0.28 -34.05
N PHE A 697 13.95 0.08 -33.14
CA PHE A 697 14.02 -0.62 -31.86
C PHE A 697 12.76 -0.32 -31.00
N PRO A 698 12.23 -1.30 -30.23
CA PRO A 698 11.09 -1.08 -29.34
C PRO A 698 11.35 0.05 -28.33
N PRO A 699 10.46 1.07 -28.21
CA PRO A 699 10.64 2.18 -27.27
C PRO A 699 10.79 1.71 -25.81
N VAL A 700 11.53 2.49 -25.02
CA VAL A 700 11.74 2.22 -23.58
C VAL A 700 11.43 3.49 -22.79
N ALA A 701 10.63 3.39 -21.73
CA ALA A 701 10.43 4.48 -20.79
C ALA A 701 11.10 4.18 -19.44
N LEU A 702 11.69 5.21 -18.86
CA LEU A 702 12.37 5.23 -17.56
C LEU A 702 11.67 6.27 -16.68
N ALA A 703 11.19 5.89 -15.50
CA ALA A 703 10.56 6.80 -14.56
C ALA A 703 11.22 6.67 -13.18
N TRP A 704 11.35 7.76 -12.44
CA TRP A 704 12.00 7.78 -11.12
C TRP A 704 11.05 8.24 -10.01
N ASP A 705 11.15 7.59 -8.85
CA ASP A 705 10.45 7.95 -7.62
C ASP A 705 11.45 7.99 -6.44
N PRO A 706 11.50 9.07 -5.64
CA PRO A 706 12.41 9.14 -4.50
C PRO A 706 12.24 8.03 -3.46
N THR A 707 11.02 7.50 -3.25
CA THR A 707 10.78 6.40 -2.29
C THR A 707 11.09 5.01 -2.81
N SER A 708 10.95 4.77 -4.12
CA SER A 708 10.99 3.43 -4.72
C SER A 708 12.15 3.22 -5.70
N GLY A 709 12.84 4.29 -6.09
CA GLY A 709 13.91 4.29 -7.09
C GLY A 709 13.40 4.29 -8.52
N LEU A 710 14.11 3.58 -9.40
CA LEU A 710 13.84 3.53 -10.83
C LEU A 710 12.75 2.51 -11.19
N TYR A 711 11.97 2.87 -12.20
CA TYR A 711 11.07 2.00 -12.95
C TYR A 711 11.48 1.97 -14.41
N VAL A 712 11.47 0.78 -15.02
CA VAL A 712 11.76 0.60 -16.45
C VAL A 712 10.56 -0.08 -17.12
N PHE A 713 10.09 0.51 -18.21
CA PHE A 713 8.99 0.03 -19.04
C PHE A 713 9.53 -0.28 -20.44
N PRO A 714 10.02 -1.51 -20.70
CA PRO A 714 10.63 -1.88 -21.98
C PRO A 714 9.58 -2.41 -22.98
N ASN A 715 9.74 -2.05 -24.27
CA ASN A 715 8.79 -2.37 -25.35
C ASN A 715 7.45 -1.61 -25.20
N LEU A 716 7.55 -0.32 -24.94
CA LEU A 716 6.42 0.56 -24.66
C LEU A 716 5.62 0.89 -25.93
N PHE A 717 4.63 0.07 -26.26
CA PHE A 717 3.66 0.33 -27.35
C PHE A 717 2.36 0.96 -26.85
N SER A 718 1.80 0.44 -25.76
CA SER A 718 0.61 0.96 -25.10
C SER A 718 0.57 0.41 -23.67
N GLU A 719 1.13 1.16 -22.73
CA GLU A 719 1.18 0.75 -21.32
C GLU A 719 0.75 1.93 -20.42
N THR A 720 0.12 1.61 -19.28
CA THR A 720 -0.16 2.60 -18.25
C THR A 720 1.07 2.75 -17.36
N ILE A 721 1.74 3.90 -17.45
CA ILE A 721 2.90 4.24 -16.62
C ILE A 721 2.39 4.60 -15.22
N ILE A 722 2.87 3.83 -14.24
CA ILE A 722 2.45 3.86 -12.84
C ILE A 722 3.71 3.86 -11.98
N ILE A 723 3.79 4.76 -11.00
CA ILE A 723 4.87 4.82 -9.99
C ILE A 723 4.25 4.81 -8.59
N ASP A 724 4.98 4.33 -7.58
CA ASP A 724 4.49 4.24 -6.19
C ASP A 724 4.72 5.52 -5.34
N SER A 725 4.82 6.68 -5.98
CA SER A 725 4.86 7.95 -5.26
C SER A 725 3.59 8.18 -4.44
N SER A 726 3.77 8.65 -3.20
CA SER A 726 2.68 9.06 -2.31
C SER A 726 2.74 10.59 -2.08
N PRO A 727 2.37 11.42 -3.09
CA PRO A 727 2.35 12.88 -2.93
C PRO A 727 1.33 13.29 -1.86
N ALA A 728 1.32 14.57 -1.45
CA ALA A 728 0.32 15.10 -0.52
C ALA A 728 0.23 14.37 0.84
N LEU A 729 1.31 13.74 1.32
CA LEU A 729 1.43 13.16 2.66
C LEU A 729 2.51 13.85 3.49
N TRP A 730 2.31 13.89 4.81
CA TRP A 730 3.16 14.62 5.77
C TRP A 730 4.61 14.15 5.84
N SER A 731 4.86 12.86 5.62
CA SER A 731 6.18 12.24 5.79
C SER A 731 7.01 12.23 4.50
N TYR A 732 6.86 13.23 3.62
CA TYR A 732 7.47 13.25 2.29
C TYR A 732 8.20 14.58 2.00
N SER A 733 9.44 14.49 1.52
CA SER A 733 10.34 15.63 1.28
C SER A 733 10.08 16.37 -0.05
N GLN A 734 10.63 17.58 -0.18
CA GLN A 734 10.50 18.39 -1.39
C GLN A 734 11.07 17.68 -2.64
N GLY A 735 10.31 17.73 -3.74
CA GLY A 735 10.72 17.26 -5.08
C GLY A 735 9.66 16.45 -5.83
N SER A 736 8.90 15.61 -5.12
CA SER A 736 8.07 14.55 -5.74
C SER A 736 6.65 14.95 -6.18
N GLU A 737 6.31 16.24 -6.24
CA GLU A 737 5.03 16.66 -6.86
C GLU A 737 5.05 16.43 -8.38
N LYS A 738 6.24 16.56 -8.99
CA LYS A 738 6.46 16.27 -10.41
C LYS A 738 6.95 14.83 -10.60
N THR A 739 6.61 14.24 -11.74
CA THR A 739 7.22 13.00 -12.22
C THR A 739 7.97 13.29 -13.52
N ILE A 740 9.21 12.85 -13.60
CA ILE A 740 9.99 12.83 -14.84
C ILE A 740 9.92 11.42 -15.43
N VAL A 741 9.52 11.33 -16.69
CA VAL A 741 9.59 10.10 -17.49
C VAL A 741 10.50 10.36 -18.69
N VAL A 742 11.62 9.66 -18.75
CA VAL A 742 12.54 9.69 -19.88
C VAL A 742 12.14 8.60 -20.86
N LEU A 743 11.85 8.99 -22.09
CA LEU A 743 11.38 8.12 -23.15
C LEU A 743 12.45 8.03 -24.24
N LEU A 744 12.93 6.80 -24.49
CA LEU A 744 13.94 6.47 -25.50
C LEU A 744 13.24 5.92 -26.74
N VAL A 745 13.43 6.58 -27.89
CA VAL A 745 12.68 6.32 -29.14
C VAL A 745 13.65 6.39 -30.33
N ASP A 746 13.51 5.49 -31.30
CA ASP A 746 14.41 5.43 -32.47
C ASP A 746 14.18 6.61 -33.46
N PRO A 747 15.14 7.52 -33.67
CA PRO A 747 14.98 8.72 -34.50
C PRO A 747 14.80 8.45 -35.99
N HIS A 748 15.11 7.24 -36.47
CA HIS A 748 14.90 6.84 -37.88
C HIS A 748 13.42 6.57 -38.21
N CYS A 749 12.54 6.64 -37.22
CA CYS A 749 11.14 6.32 -37.35
C CYS A 749 10.28 7.47 -36.79
N SER A 750 9.09 7.67 -37.35
CA SER A 750 8.09 8.59 -36.80
C SER A 750 7.05 7.83 -36.00
N TYR A 751 6.50 8.49 -34.98
CA TYR A 751 5.57 7.90 -34.04
C TYR A 751 4.39 8.82 -33.78
N LYS A 752 3.18 8.26 -33.88
CA LYS A 752 2.00 8.85 -33.27
C LYS A 752 1.96 8.44 -31.80
N THR A 753 2.27 9.39 -30.92
CA THR A 753 2.18 9.25 -29.47
C THR A 753 0.83 9.77 -29.00
N SER A 754 0.16 9.08 -28.08
CA SER A 754 -1.01 9.60 -27.37
C SER A 754 -0.84 9.45 -25.86
N VAL A 755 -1.20 10.51 -25.13
CA VAL A 755 -1.10 10.58 -23.67
C VAL A 755 -2.50 10.84 -23.10
N SER A 756 -2.95 9.99 -22.19
CA SER A 756 -4.25 10.12 -21.52
C SER A 756 -4.16 9.71 -20.06
N VAL A 757 -4.92 10.35 -19.17
CA VAL A 757 -4.98 9.95 -17.75
C VAL A 757 -5.90 8.74 -17.58
N SER A 758 -5.40 7.69 -16.93
CA SER A 758 -6.15 6.47 -16.65
C SER A 758 -7.03 6.68 -15.42
N VAL A 759 -8.26 7.15 -15.65
CA VAL A 759 -9.23 7.51 -14.60
C VAL A 759 -9.51 6.37 -13.61
N THR A 760 -9.64 5.13 -14.09
CA THR A 760 -9.90 3.96 -13.24
C THR A 760 -8.70 3.58 -12.38
N ALA A 761 -7.48 3.69 -12.92
CA ALA A 761 -6.25 3.51 -12.16
C ALA A 761 -6.00 4.65 -11.15
N ALA A 762 -6.33 5.89 -11.51
CA ALA A 762 -6.30 7.02 -10.58
C ALA A 762 -7.29 6.83 -9.42
N ALA A 763 -8.53 6.44 -9.70
CA ALA A 763 -9.56 6.21 -8.69
C ALA A 763 -9.18 5.10 -7.69
N SER A 764 -8.66 3.95 -8.17
CA SER A 764 -8.21 2.86 -7.30
C SER A 764 -7.02 3.27 -6.44
N ARG A 765 -5.99 3.91 -7.03
CA ARG A 765 -4.83 4.40 -6.26
C ARG A 765 -5.21 5.45 -5.23
N PHE A 766 -6.11 6.38 -5.57
CA PHE A 766 -6.60 7.40 -4.64
C PHE A 766 -7.28 6.77 -3.42
N LEU A 767 -8.17 5.79 -3.61
CA LEU A 767 -8.83 5.13 -2.48
C LEU A 767 -7.87 4.24 -1.66
N LEU A 768 -6.87 3.61 -2.29
CA LEU A 768 -5.85 2.84 -1.57
C LEU A 768 -4.93 3.75 -0.72
N LEU A 769 -4.51 4.90 -1.24
CA LEU A 769 -3.59 5.81 -0.54
C LEU A 769 -4.29 6.65 0.54
N TYR A 770 -5.50 7.13 0.30
CA TYR A 770 -6.20 8.07 1.20
C TYR A 770 -7.43 7.47 1.89
N GLY A 771 -7.69 6.16 1.78
CA GLY A 771 -8.84 5.50 2.41
C GLY A 771 -8.90 5.69 3.93
N SER A 772 -7.76 5.66 4.62
CA SER A 772 -7.65 5.92 6.06
C SER A 772 -7.94 7.38 6.41
N GLN A 773 -7.52 8.33 5.57
CA GLN A 773 -7.85 9.76 5.70
C GLN A 773 -9.35 9.98 5.52
N ILE A 774 -9.96 9.39 4.48
CA ILE A 774 -11.41 9.46 4.23
C ILE A 774 -12.18 8.90 5.43
N ALA A 775 -11.77 7.76 6.00
CA ALA A 775 -12.40 7.19 7.18
C ALA A 775 -12.39 8.13 8.40
N GLY A 776 -11.24 8.77 8.69
CA GLY A 776 -11.14 9.76 9.79
C GLY A 776 -12.00 11.01 9.54
N LEU A 777 -11.99 11.52 8.30
CA LEU A 777 -12.81 12.65 7.88
C LEU A 777 -14.30 12.33 7.90
N SER A 778 -14.71 11.10 7.59
CA SER A 778 -16.10 10.65 7.68
C SER A 778 -16.64 10.76 9.11
N VAL A 779 -15.84 10.44 10.14
CA VAL A 779 -16.28 10.66 11.53
C VAL A 779 -16.26 12.15 11.91
N ALA A 780 -15.28 12.93 11.42
CA ALA A 780 -15.27 14.38 11.60
C ALA A 780 -16.53 15.08 11.05
N VAL A 781 -17.00 14.68 9.86
CA VAL A 781 -18.26 15.16 9.25
C VAL A 781 -19.46 14.86 10.14
N VAL A 782 -19.53 13.68 10.74
CA VAL A 782 -20.61 13.31 11.68
C VAL A 782 -20.53 14.11 12.97
N PHE A 783 -19.34 14.38 13.51
CA PHE A 783 -19.19 15.27 14.67
C PHE A 783 -19.62 16.71 14.36
N PHE A 784 -19.27 17.26 13.20
CA PHE A 784 -19.75 18.59 12.78
C PHE A 784 -21.28 18.62 12.57
N ALA A 785 -21.88 17.53 12.10
CA ALA A 785 -23.34 17.37 12.03
C ALA A 785 -23.99 17.35 13.43
N LEU A 786 -23.44 16.56 14.36
CA LEU A 786 -23.90 16.49 15.76
C LEU A 786 -23.72 17.82 16.50
N MET A 787 -22.65 18.57 16.21
CA MET A 787 -22.44 19.93 16.72
C MET A 787 -23.58 20.88 16.33
N ARG A 788 -24.06 20.83 15.07
CA ARG A 788 -25.21 21.63 14.60
C ARG A 788 -26.52 21.19 15.26
N GLN A 789 -26.71 19.89 15.43
CA GLN A 789 -27.88 19.33 16.10
C GLN A 789 -27.93 19.74 17.59
N ALA A 790 -26.80 19.70 18.30
CA ALA A 790 -26.67 20.20 19.67
C ALA A 790 -26.92 21.72 19.74
N TYR A 791 -26.35 22.50 18.82
CA TYR A 791 -26.61 23.94 18.73
C TYR A 791 -28.11 24.26 18.53
N ALA A 792 -28.80 23.57 17.61
CA ALA A 792 -30.24 23.79 17.41
C ALA A 792 -31.04 23.53 18.70
N TRP A 793 -30.69 22.47 19.44
CA TRP A 793 -31.30 22.16 20.73
C TRP A 793 -31.05 23.23 21.80
N ASP A 794 -29.80 23.71 21.95
CA ASP A 794 -29.40 24.72 22.93
C ASP A 794 -30.14 26.07 22.75
N TYR A 795 -30.56 26.38 21.52
CA TYR A 795 -31.33 27.58 21.16
C TYR A 795 -32.83 27.31 20.93
N TYR A 796 -33.34 26.17 21.40
CA TYR A 796 -34.75 25.75 21.33
C TYR A 796 -35.35 25.62 19.91
N LEU A 797 -34.51 25.61 18.88
CA LEU A 797 -34.92 25.47 17.48
C LEU A 797 -35.41 24.04 17.17
N PRO A 798 -36.19 23.84 16.08
CA PRO A 798 -36.52 22.50 15.61
C PRO A 798 -35.27 21.71 15.25
N MET A 799 -35.21 20.44 15.66
CA MET A 799 -34.00 19.64 15.45
C MET A 799 -33.86 19.19 13.99
N PRO A 800 -32.80 19.60 13.26
CA PRO A 800 -32.66 19.30 11.84
C PRO A 800 -32.27 17.83 11.59
N SER A 801 -32.68 17.32 10.42
CA SER A 801 -32.28 15.99 9.96
C SER A 801 -30.77 15.91 9.69
N MET A 802 -30.19 14.72 9.84
CA MET A 802 -28.76 14.48 9.55
C MET A 802 -28.33 14.89 8.14
N LEU A 803 -29.20 14.70 7.14
CA LEU A 803 -28.92 15.11 5.76
C LEU A 803 -28.78 16.64 5.66
N THR A 804 -29.68 17.37 6.31
CA THR A 804 -29.71 18.84 6.30
C THR A 804 -28.49 19.44 6.99
N VAL A 805 -28.00 18.85 8.10
CA VAL A 805 -26.77 19.37 8.76
C VAL A 805 -25.48 19.04 7.99
N VAL A 806 -25.43 17.93 7.26
CA VAL A 806 -24.32 17.63 6.33
C VAL A 806 -24.36 18.57 5.11
N GLU A 807 -25.54 18.87 4.58
CA GLU A 807 -25.75 19.89 3.54
C GLU A 807 -25.24 21.27 3.98
N TYR A 808 -25.48 21.67 5.24
CA TYR A 808 -24.91 22.88 5.83
C TYR A 808 -23.38 22.85 5.98
N ASN A 809 -22.75 21.69 6.17
CA ASN A 809 -21.28 21.56 6.21
C ASN A 809 -20.62 21.80 4.84
N LEU A 810 -21.37 21.62 3.75
CA LEU A 810 -20.97 21.93 2.37
C LEU A 810 -21.42 23.34 1.90
N GLN A 811 -21.96 24.18 2.78
CA GLN A 811 -22.40 25.52 2.40
C GLN A 811 -21.21 26.48 2.28
N MET A 812 -20.95 26.92 1.05
CA MET A 812 -20.00 28.01 0.76
C MET A 812 -20.61 29.38 1.09
N PRO A 813 -19.81 30.37 1.57
CA PRO A 813 -18.39 30.24 1.92
C PRO A 813 -18.17 29.78 3.38
N PHE A 814 -18.86 30.39 4.34
CA PHE A 814 -18.41 30.42 5.74
C PHE A 814 -18.35 29.04 6.44
N PRO A 815 -19.40 28.19 6.42
CA PRO A 815 -19.31 26.82 6.95
C PRO A 815 -18.17 25.99 6.37
N PHE A 816 -17.97 26.03 5.05
CA PHE A 816 -16.91 25.25 4.39
C PHE A 816 -15.51 25.75 4.75
N LEU A 817 -15.30 27.07 4.82
CA LEU A 817 -14.04 27.66 5.28
C LEU A 817 -13.70 27.21 6.71
N LEU A 818 -14.66 27.26 7.63
CA LEU A 818 -14.48 26.93 9.04
C LEU A 818 -14.26 25.43 9.30
N LEU A 819 -14.91 24.55 8.55
CA LEU A 819 -14.92 23.10 8.80
C LEU A 819 -13.94 22.32 7.93
N ALA A 820 -13.56 22.83 6.75
CA ALA A 820 -12.63 22.17 5.83
C ALA A 820 -11.26 22.87 5.77
N ILE A 821 -11.21 24.19 5.63
CA ILE A 821 -9.94 24.92 5.41
C ILE A 821 -9.22 25.20 6.73
N LEU A 822 -9.91 25.69 7.75
CA LEU A 822 -9.29 25.99 9.05
C LEU A 822 -8.51 24.81 9.66
N PRO A 823 -9.03 23.56 9.72
CA PRO A 823 -8.24 22.45 10.27
C PRO A 823 -7.02 22.08 9.41
N ILE A 824 -7.04 22.31 8.10
CA ILE A 824 -5.85 22.17 7.25
C ILE A 824 -4.80 23.23 7.63
N LEU A 825 -5.21 24.50 7.81
CA LEU A 825 -4.32 25.58 8.25
C LEU A 825 -3.74 25.33 9.66
N VAL A 826 -4.57 24.88 10.61
CA VAL A 826 -4.13 24.48 11.96
C VAL A 826 -3.13 23.33 11.88
N SER A 827 -3.33 22.37 10.98
CA SER A 827 -2.38 21.27 10.79
C SER A 827 -1.01 21.78 10.29
N LEU A 828 -0.98 22.66 9.30
CA LEU A 828 0.27 23.27 8.78
C LEU A 828 0.97 24.13 9.85
N PHE A 829 0.21 24.87 10.65
CA PHE A 829 0.75 25.63 11.78
C PHE A 829 1.34 24.72 12.87
N HIS A 830 0.76 23.53 13.09
CA HIS A 830 1.34 22.52 13.97
C HIS A 830 2.63 21.92 13.40
N SER A 831 2.73 21.71 12.07
CA SER A 831 4.00 21.31 11.42
C SER A 831 5.12 22.31 11.71
N PHE A 832 4.80 23.61 11.54
CA PHE A 832 5.71 24.72 11.82
C PHE A 832 6.21 24.70 13.26
N LEU A 833 5.29 24.58 14.23
CA LEU A 833 5.62 24.57 15.66
C LEU A 833 6.50 23.36 16.04
N MET A 834 6.25 22.20 15.43
CA MET A 834 7.01 20.96 15.69
C MET A 834 8.28 20.82 14.85
N SER A 835 8.66 21.83 14.05
CA SER A 835 9.82 21.79 13.14
C SER A 835 9.83 20.57 12.21
N GLN A 836 8.65 20.05 11.83
CA GLN A 836 8.53 18.95 10.89
C GLN A 836 8.64 19.45 9.45
N PRO A 837 9.18 18.64 8.52
CA PRO A 837 9.20 19.01 7.10
C PRO A 837 7.77 19.26 6.61
N PHE A 838 7.56 20.39 5.94
CA PHE A 838 6.25 20.70 5.38
C PHE A 838 5.93 19.76 4.22
N PRO A 839 4.73 19.16 4.16
CA PRO A 839 4.26 18.54 2.94
C PRO A 839 4.09 19.61 1.85
N PRO A 840 4.12 19.24 0.55
CA PRO A 840 3.84 20.18 -0.52
C PRO A 840 2.43 20.79 -0.38
N ILE A 841 2.38 22.06 -0.01
CA ILE A 841 1.19 22.69 0.60
C ILE A 841 -0.03 22.63 -0.32
N MET A 842 0.17 22.88 -1.63
CA MET A 842 -0.91 22.94 -2.59
C MET A 842 -1.53 21.56 -2.87
N SER A 843 -0.73 20.54 -3.15
CA SER A 843 -1.27 19.18 -3.33
C SER A 843 -1.85 18.63 -2.02
N PHE A 844 -1.21 18.88 -0.87
CA PHE A 844 -1.74 18.51 0.45
C PHE A 844 -3.13 19.10 0.70
N ALA A 845 -3.32 20.40 0.46
CA ALA A 845 -4.61 21.06 0.62
C ALA A 845 -5.66 20.53 -0.37
N VAL A 846 -5.32 20.41 -1.66
CA VAL A 846 -6.25 19.93 -2.70
C VAL A 846 -6.71 18.49 -2.43
N VAL A 847 -5.77 17.57 -2.16
CA VAL A 847 -6.10 16.17 -1.85
C VAL A 847 -6.93 16.05 -0.58
N SER A 848 -6.59 16.81 0.48
CA SER A 848 -7.35 16.81 1.73
C SER A 848 -8.78 17.34 1.54
N LEU A 849 -8.96 18.36 0.69
CA LEU A 849 -10.29 18.88 0.34
C LEU A 849 -11.10 17.86 -0.49
N ILE A 850 -10.47 17.15 -1.43
CA ILE A 850 -11.13 16.05 -2.17
C ILE A 850 -11.55 14.94 -1.20
N CYS A 851 -10.67 14.53 -0.28
CA CYS A 851 -11.01 13.53 0.74
C CYS A 851 -12.16 13.98 1.64
N TYR A 852 -12.22 15.25 2.02
CA TYR A 852 -13.34 15.80 2.80
C TYR A 852 -14.66 15.82 2.01
N VAL A 853 -14.63 16.19 0.72
CA VAL A 853 -15.81 16.14 -0.16
C VAL A 853 -16.31 14.69 -0.34
N LEU A 854 -15.40 13.73 -0.53
CA LEU A 854 -15.75 12.30 -0.62
C LEU A 854 -16.30 11.77 0.71
N ALA A 855 -15.71 12.14 1.85
CA ALA A 855 -16.23 11.79 3.17
C ALA A 855 -17.66 12.32 3.38
N ASN A 856 -17.96 13.55 2.96
CA ASN A 856 -19.33 14.09 2.98
C ASN A 856 -20.27 13.31 2.04
N GLY A 857 -19.83 12.96 0.83
CA GLY A 857 -20.61 12.16 -0.12
C GLY A 857 -20.93 10.75 0.40
N LEU A 858 -19.96 10.07 1.01
CA LEU A 858 -20.14 8.75 1.63
C LEU A 858 -21.08 8.82 2.84
N ILE A 859 -20.95 9.84 3.70
CA ILE A 859 -21.85 10.03 4.85
C ILE A 859 -23.27 10.42 4.40
N ALA A 860 -23.42 11.25 3.37
CA ALA A 860 -24.72 11.57 2.78
C ALA A 860 -25.40 10.32 2.18
N LEU A 861 -24.64 9.47 1.48
CA LEU A 861 -25.13 8.18 0.98
C LEU A 861 -25.57 7.26 2.13
N LEU A 862 -24.75 7.13 3.19
CA LEU A 862 -25.08 6.34 4.38
C LEU A 862 -26.32 6.86 5.11
N ILE A 863 -26.50 8.18 5.19
CA ILE A 863 -27.70 8.84 5.72
C ILE A 863 -28.92 8.48 4.87
N LEU A 864 -28.84 8.60 3.54
CA LEU A 864 -29.95 8.31 2.64
C LEU A 864 -30.37 6.84 2.68
N VAL A 865 -29.41 5.91 2.64
CA VAL A 865 -29.67 4.46 2.73
C VAL A 865 -30.29 4.10 4.08
N SER A 866 -29.73 4.59 5.19
CA SER A 866 -30.28 4.29 6.52
C SER A 866 -31.66 4.91 6.75
N GLN A 867 -31.91 6.14 6.27
CA GLN A 867 -33.25 6.74 6.30
C GLN A 867 -34.25 5.92 5.48
N LEU A 868 -33.90 5.53 4.25
CA LEU A 868 -34.76 4.70 3.40
C LEU A 868 -35.15 3.40 4.11
N VAL A 869 -34.18 2.70 4.71
CA VAL A 869 -34.43 1.47 5.50
C VAL A 869 -35.41 1.75 6.63
N PHE A 870 -35.20 2.78 7.46
CA PHE A 870 -36.14 3.08 8.55
C PHE A 870 -37.54 3.49 8.08
N TYR A 871 -37.65 4.29 7.00
CA TYR A 871 -38.96 4.68 6.46
C TYR A 871 -39.71 3.48 5.88
N VAL A 872 -39.04 2.59 5.16
CA VAL A 872 -39.64 1.35 4.63
C VAL A 872 -40.07 0.42 5.77
N THR A 873 -39.20 0.16 6.76
CA THR A 873 -39.55 -0.73 7.88
C THR A 873 -40.65 -0.15 8.77
N ALA A 874 -40.64 1.16 9.05
CA ALA A 874 -41.67 1.81 9.84
C ALA A 874 -43.01 1.86 9.11
N THR A 875 -43.01 2.12 7.79
CA THR A 875 -44.24 2.11 6.97
C THR A 875 -44.82 0.69 6.90
N ALA A 876 -43.98 -0.33 6.66
CA ALA A 876 -44.40 -1.72 6.68
C ALA A 876 -44.97 -2.13 8.05
N HIS A 877 -44.34 -1.74 9.16
CA HIS A 877 -44.84 -2.00 10.50
C HIS A 877 -46.21 -1.35 10.75
N VAL A 878 -46.39 -0.07 10.38
CA VAL A 878 -47.68 0.63 10.55
C VAL A 878 -48.76 0.03 9.64
N PHE A 879 -48.42 -0.35 8.40
CA PHE A 879 -49.34 -1.04 7.49
C PHE A 879 -49.77 -2.40 8.03
N ILE A 880 -48.82 -3.24 8.48
CA ILE A 880 -49.13 -4.55 9.08
C ILE A 880 -50.02 -4.37 10.31
N LYS A 881 -49.65 -3.44 11.21
CA LYS A 881 -50.42 -3.17 12.44
C LYS A 881 -51.85 -2.69 12.15
N THR A 882 -52.03 -1.73 11.24
CA THR A 882 -53.37 -1.22 10.88
C THR A 882 -54.22 -2.27 10.17
N ARG A 883 -53.61 -3.11 9.32
CA ARG A 883 -54.32 -4.25 8.71
C ARG A 883 -54.67 -5.34 9.73
N TRP A 884 -53.82 -5.56 10.74
CA TRP A 884 -54.09 -6.48 11.84
C TRP A 884 -55.25 -6.01 12.72
N GLU A 885 -55.26 -4.75 13.14
CA GLU A 885 -56.34 -4.13 13.93
C GLU A 885 -57.70 -4.21 13.20
N VAL A 886 -57.73 -4.13 11.87
CA VAL A 886 -58.95 -4.33 11.05
C VAL A 886 -59.34 -5.80 10.92
N TRP A 887 -58.38 -6.73 10.92
CA TRP A 887 -58.65 -8.17 10.77
C TRP A 887 -59.14 -8.81 12.08
N GLU A 888 -58.61 -8.34 13.21
CA GLU A 888 -58.99 -8.72 14.57
C GLU A 888 -60.46 -8.37 14.89
N GLY A 889 -61.02 -7.35 14.21
CA GLY A 889 -62.43 -7.00 14.30
C GLY A 889 -63.40 -7.90 13.53
N ASN A 890 -62.94 -8.86 12.71
CA ASN A 890 -63.81 -9.53 11.73
C ASN A 890 -63.79 -11.07 11.73
N PHE A 891 -62.90 -11.77 12.46
CA PHE A 891 -62.92 -13.24 12.55
C PHE A 891 -62.39 -13.81 13.88
N CYS A 892 -62.99 -14.91 14.33
CA CYS A 892 -62.68 -15.54 15.62
C CYS A 892 -61.53 -16.56 15.51
N PHE A 893 -60.31 -16.19 15.92
CA PHE A 893 -59.12 -17.06 15.88
C PHE A 893 -58.64 -17.46 17.29
N ALA A 894 -59.32 -18.42 17.92
CA ALA A 894 -59.02 -18.88 19.29
C ALA A 894 -57.58 -19.43 19.47
N PHE A 895 -57.02 -20.06 18.43
CA PHE A 895 -55.68 -20.66 18.47
C PHE A 895 -54.54 -19.62 18.50
N LEU A 896 -54.68 -18.52 17.74
CA LEU A 896 -53.71 -17.41 17.77
C LEU A 896 -53.83 -16.60 19.06
N LEU A 897 -55.05 -16.41 19.58
CA LEU A 897 -55.25 -15.74 20.87
C LEU A 897 -54.61 -16.52 22.03
N TRP A 898 -54.61 -17.86 21.97
CA TRP A 898 -53.87 -18.71 22.91
C TRP A 898 -52.36 -18.52 22.80
N PHE A 899 -51.79 -18.50 21.58
CA PHE A 899 -50.35 -18.28 21.37
C PHE A 899 -49.91 -16.86 21.79
N VAL A 900 -50.71 -15.83 21.50
CA VAL A 900 -50.48 -14.45 21.96
C VAL A 900 -50.58 -14.36 23.49
N ASN A 901 -51.52 -15.05 24.14
CA ASN A 901 -51.59 -15.11 25.60
C ASN A 901 -50.44 -15.93 26.24
N LEU A 902 -49.92 -16.94 25.55
CA LEU A 902 -48.70 -17.63 25.97
C LEU A 902 -47.50 -16.67 25.92
N SER A 903 -47.40 -15.83 24.90
CA SER A 903 -46.40 -14.75 24.83
C SER A 903 -46.63 -13.67 25.90
N SER A 904 -47.89 -13.31 26.18
CA SER A 904 -48.23 -12.27 27.17
C SER A 904 -47.90 -12.73 28.59
N SER A 905 -47.97 -14.05 28.86
CA SER A 905 -47.47 -14.66 30.09
C SER A 905 -45.95 -14.46 30.26
N PHE A 906 -45.15 -14.68 29.21
CA PHE A 906 -43.72 -14.32 29.20
C PHE A 906 -43.50 -12.80 29.41
N PHE A 907 -44.30 -11.93 28.78
CA PHE A 907 -44.24 -10.48 29.00
C PHE A 907 -44.68 -10.04 30.42
N SER A 908 -45.40 -10.88 31.16
CA SER A 908 -45.89 -10.57 32.51
C SER A 908 -44.82 -10.72 33.60
N LEU A 909 -43.75 -11.49 33.34
CA LEU A 909 -42.66 -11.75 34.28
C LEU A 909 -42.07 -10.45 34.85
N LYS A 910 -41.83 -10.41 36.17
CA LYS A 910 -41.21 -9.25 36.86
C LYS A 910 -39.91 -8.81 36.17
N VAL A 911 -39.11 -9.77 35.71
CA VAL A 911 -37.84 -9.53 34.99
C VAL A 911 -38.08 -8.72 33.71
N VAL A 912 -39.07 -9.09 32.88
CA VAL A 912 -39.39 -8.38 31.63
C VAL A 912 -39.93 -6.97 31.90
N ARG A 913 -40.71 -6.78 32.99
CA ARG A 913 -41.14 -5.44 33.44
C ARG A 913 -39.98 -4.57 33.92
N VAL A 914 -39.00 -5.13 34.63
CA VAL A 914 -37.78 -4.41 35.06
C VAL A 914 -36.88 -4.05 33.88
N ILE A 915 -36.69 -4.98 32.93
CA ILE A 915 -35.95 -4.72 31.67
C ILE A 915 -36.63 -3.60 30.87
N ARG A 916 -37.96 -3.59 30.78
CA ARG A 916 -38.73 -2.55 30.09
C ARG A 916 -38.65 -1.18 30.79
N ALA A 917 -38.52 -1.14 32.11
CA ALA A 917 -38.37 0.10 32.88
C ALA A 917 -36.99 0.77 32.67
N ASN A 918 -35.93 -0.04 32.48
CA ASN A 918 -34.53 0.42 32.40
C ASN A 918 -33.82 -0.09 31.14
N GLN A 919 -34.49 -0.12 29.98
CA GLN A 919 -34.01 -0.73 28.74
C GLN A 919 -32.60 -0.27 28.32
N LEU A 920 -32.30 1.03 28.46
CA LEU A 920 -30.98 1.62 28.17
C LEU A 920 -29.89 1.17 29.15
N LEU A 921 -30.21 0.96 30.43
CA LEU A 921 -29.25 0.49 31.44
C LEU A 921 -28.90 -0.99 31.20
N VAL A 922 -29.91 -1.81 30.89
CA VAL A 922 -29.70 -3.24 30.59
C VAL A 922 -28.88 -3.42 29.32
N ALA A 923 -29.17 -2.65 28.26
CA ALA A 923 -28.36 -2.64 27.04
C ALA A 923 -26.92 -2.16 27.31
N ALA A 924 -26.72 -1.14 28.15
CA ALA A 924 -25.39 -0.66 28.53
C ALA A 924 -24.58 -1.72 29.29
N LEU A 925 -25.17 -2.38 30.29
CA LEU A 925 -24.52 -3.42 31.07
C LEU A 925 -24.15 -4.62 30.19
N ALA A 926 -25.07 -5.09 29.35
CA ALA A 926 -24.81 -6.17 28.39
C ALA A 926 -23.68 -5.79 27.41
N ALA A 927 -23.72 -4.57 26.86
CA ALA A 927 -22.67 -4.06 25.99
C ALA A 927 -21.30 -4.05 26.69
N ILE A 928 -21.21 -3.50 27.91
CA ILE A 928 -19.96 -3.46 28.71
C ILE A 928 -19.43 -4.87 28.96
N THR A 929 -20.28 -5.83 29.34
CA THR A 929 -19.83 -7.23 29.54
C THR A 929 -19.27 -7.86 28.26
N LEU A 930 -19.86 -7.60 27.09
CA LEU A 930 -19.34 -8.09 25.82
C LEU A 930 -18.01 -7.41 25.43
N VAL A 931 -17.85 -6.11 25.70
CA VAL A 931 -16.60 -5.38 25.45
C VAL A 931 -15.45 -5.87 26.34
N CYS A 932 -15.72 -6.20 27.60
CA CYS A 932 -14.69 -6.66 28.54
C CYS A 932 -14.30 -8.14 28.35
N PHE A 933 -15.26 -9.01 28.01
CA PHE A 933 -15.06 -10.46 28.09
C PHE A 933 -15.18 -11.21 26.75
N VAL A 934 -15.63 -10.56 25.69
CA VAL A 934 -15.88 -11.23 24.39
C VAL A 934 -15.19 -10.50 23.24
N HIS A 935 -15.72 -9.37 22.78
CA HIS A 935 -15.11 -8.54 21.73
C HIS A 935 -15.70 -7.12 21.72
N PRO A 936 -14.90 -6.04 21.53
CA PRO A 936 -15.38 -4.66 21.56
C PRO A 936 -16.50 -4.38 20.54
N ALA A 937 -16.38 -4.94 19.32
CA ALA A 937 -17.39 -4.79 18.27
C ALA A 937 -18.78 -5.29 18.71
N LEU A 938 -18.87 -6.40 19.45
CA LEU A 938 -20.16 -6.99 19.85
C LEU A 938 -20.91 -6.09 20.83
N GLY A 939 -20.19 -5.45 21.76
CA GLY A 939 -20.81 -4.46 22.65
C GLY A 939 -21.26 -3.19 21.92
N LEU A 940 -20.49 -2.73 20.91
CA LEU A 940 -20.93 -1.62 20.05
C LEU A 940 -22.18 -2.00 19.22
N ILE A 941 -22.25 -3.23 18.71
CA ILE A 941 -23.43 -3.76 17.99
C ILE A 941 -24.68 -3.80 18.89
N VAL A 942 -24.56 -4.17 20.18
CA VAL A 942 -25.70 -4.11 21.11
C VAL A 942 -26.26 -2.68 21.25
N ILE A 943 -25.38 -1.67 21.26
CA ILE A 943 -25.80 -0.27 21.27
C ILE A 943 -26.37 0.16 19.92
N LEU A 944 -25.80 -0.26 18.80
CA LEU A 944 -26.33 -0.02 17.46
C LEU A 944 -27.78 -0.52 17.35
N LEU A 945 -28.02 -1.76 17.81
CA LEU A 945 -29.36 -2.36 17.84
C LEU A 945 -30.31 -1.59 18.77
N SER A 946 -29.83 -1.13 19.94
CA SER A 946 -30.63 -0.28 20.82
C SER A 946 -31.00 1.06 20.17
N HIS A 947 -30.08 1.70 19.43
CA HIS A 947 -30.36 2.94 18.72
C HIS A 947 -31.33 2.71 17.55
N ALA A 948 -31.12 1.66 16.75
CA ALA A 948 -31.99 1.30 15.64
C ALA A 948 -33.42 0.97 16.10
N PHE A 949 -33.57 0.24 17.21
CA PHE A 949 -34.87 -0.01 17.84
C PHE A 949 -35.55 1.31 18.26
N CYS A 950 -34.83 2.22 18.95
CA CYS A 950 -35.36 3.53 19.30
C CYS A 950 -35.82 4.32 18.06
N CYS A 951 -34.98 4.43 17.01
CA CYS A 951 -35.31 5.09 15.76
C CYS A 951 -36.58 4.51 15.10
N HIS A 952 -36.70 3.18 15.05
CA HIS A 952 -37.90 2.52 14.51
C HIS A 952 -39.15 2.81 15.35
N THR A 953 -39.04 2.79 16.69
CA THR A 953 -40.19 3.10 17.56
C THR A 953 -40.65 4.55 17.48
N SER A 954 -39.74 5.53 17.39
CA SER A 954 -40.13 6.94 17.25
C SER A 954 -40.71 7.22 15.86
N LEU A 955 -40.10 6.68 14.80
CA LEU A 955 -40.60 6.87 13.43
C LEU A 955 -41.95 6.19 13.17
N SER A 956 -42.16 4.98 13.68
CA SER A 956 -43.47 4.30 13.60
C SER A 956 -44.54 5.02 14.43
N SER A 957 -44.18 5.63 15.57
CA SER A 957 -45.08 6.48 16.36
C SER A 957 -45.46 7.75 15.61
N PHE A 958 -44.49 8.42 14.98
CA PHE A 958 -44.72 9.58 14.10
C PHE A 958 -45.65 9.23 12.93
N LEU A 959 -45.36 8.15 12.19
CA LEU A 959 -46.20 7.72 11.07
C LEU A 959 -47.61 7.36 11.54
N THR A 960 -47.77 6.65 12.67
CA THR A 960 -49.09 6.32 13.24
C THR A 960 -49.88 7.58 13.58
N ALA A 961 -49.25 8.59 14.18
CA ALA A 961 -49.89 9.88 14.47
C ALA A 961 -50.26 10.63 13.18
N SER A 962 -49.38 10.62 12.17
CA SER A 962 -49.62 11.26 10.88
C SER A 962 -50.79 10.61 10.11
N PHE A 963 -50.81 9.27 10.00
CA PHE A 963 -51.91 8.52 9.39
C PHE A 963 -53.24 8.76 10.12
N ARG A 964 -53.25 8.79 11.46
CA ARG A 964 -54.46 9.17 12.23
C ARG A 964 -54.91 10.62 11.92
N SER A 965 -53.98 11.57 11.81
CA SER A 965 -54.28 12.96 11.43
C SER A 965 -54.83 13.09 9.99
N HIS A 966 -54.41 12.20 9.09
CA HIS A 966 -54.88 12.15 7.71
C HIS A 966 -56.23 11.46 7.59
N ALA A 967 -56.46 10.37 8.32
CA ALA A 967 -57.78 9.74 8.43
C ALA A 967 -58.81 10.72 9.01
N TRP A 968 -58.46 11.39 10.12
CA TRP A 968 -59.33 12.38 10.75
C TRP A 968 -59.58 13.62 9.87
N ARG A 969 -58.56 14.13 9.16
CA ARG A 969 -58.79 15.20 8.16
C ARG A 969 -59.65 14.74 7.00
N LYS A 970 -59.54 13.48 6.57
CA LYS A 970 -60.41 12.92 5.52
C LYS A 970 -61.85 12.79 6.02
N GLU A 971 -62.07 12.28 7.22
CA GLU A 971 -63.40 12.23 7.85
C GLU A 971 -64.00 13.64 8.04
N LEU A 972 -63.20 14.63 8.45
CA LEU A 972 -63.63 16.03 8.58
C LEU A 972 -63.98 16.65 7.21
N TYR A 973 -63.24 16.30 6.16
CA TYR A 973 -63.52 16.74 4.79
C TYR A 973 -64.77 16.07 4.23
N ASP A 974 -64.91 14.75 4.37
CA ASP A 974 -66.09 13.99 3.96
C ASP A 974 -67.35 14.46 4.74
N TYR A 975 -67.20 14.81 6.03
CA TYR A 975 -68.25 15.44 6.84
C TYR A 975 -68.66 16.82 6.31
N ASN A 976 -67.69 17.72 6.05
CA ASN A 976 -67.98 19.05 5.50
C ASN A 976 -68.56 18.99 4.08
N THR A 977 -68.15 18.01 3.25
CA THR A 977 -68.68 17.84 1.89
C THR A 977 -70.12 17.35 1.91
N ASN A 978 -70.48 16.47 2.86
CA ASN A 978 -71.86 16.00 3.05
C ASN A 978 -72.80 17.04 3.72
N ASN A 979 -72.29 18.08 4.36
CA ASN A 979 -73.10 19.02 5.15
C ASN A 979 -73.64 20.23 4.36
N ASN A 980 -73.39 20.32 3.05
CA ASN A 980 -73.89 21.41 2.20
C ASN A 980 -75.34 21.17 1.69
N GLY A 981 -76.17 20.48 2.50
CA GLY A 981 -77.38 19.78 2.05
C GLY A 981 -78.62 19.87 2.95
N ARG A 982 -78.97 21.07 3.47
CA ARG A 982 -80.26 21.41 4.12
C ARG A 982 -80.52 20.76 5.51
N SER A 983 -81.57 21.24 6.18
CA SER A 983 -81.66 21.29 7.65
C SER A 983 -82.91 20.62 8.28
N LYS A 984 -82.89 20.52 9.63
CA LYS A 984 -83.94 20.09 10.60
C LYS A 984 -84.23 18.58 10.74
N LEU A 985 -83.86 18.00 11.88
CA LEU A 985 -84.82 17.68 12.97
C LEU A 985 -84.09 17.51 14.33
N ARG A 986 -84.81 17.58 15.44
CA ARG A 986 -84.30 17.57 16.83
C ARG A 986 -85.20 16.68 17.69
N TYR A 987 -84.67 15.65 18.37
CA TYR A 987 -84.90 15.29 19.79
C TYR A 987 -84.37 13.88 20.18
N THR A 988 -83.69 13.77 21.34
CA THR A 988 -83.56 12.61 22.30
C THR A 988 -83.32 11.16 21.78
N ARG A 989 -82.55 10.22 22.35
CA ARG A 989 -81.94 9.97 23.69
C ARG A 989 -81.38 8.51 23.67
N GLU A 990 -80.34 8.02 24.36
CA GLU A 990 -79.25 8.55 25.20
C GLU A 990 -78.06 7.55 25.16
N ARG A 991 -76.81 8.01 25.33
CA ARG A 991 -75.77 7.27 26.11
C ARG A 991 -74.63 8.22 26.51
N ARG A 992 -74.18 8.10 27.77
CA ARG A 992 -73.21 9.00 28.41
C ARG A 992 -71.84 8.97 27.74
N PHE A 993 -71.29 10.15 27.47
CA PHE A 993 -69.84 10.40 27.53
C PHE A 993 -69.61 11.68 28.34
N ASN A 994 -68.63 11.65 29.26
CA ASN A 994 -68.28 12.81 30.09
C ASN A 994 -67.54 13.85 29.23
N PRO A 995 -67.85 15.16 29.39
CA PRO A 995 -67.06 16.22 28.79
C PRO A 995 -65.79 16.47 29.61
N ASN A 996 -64.63 16.56 28.96
CA ASN A 996 -63.43 17.28 29.42
C ASN A 996 -62.33 17.19 28.35
N LEU A 997 -62.41 18.06 27.34
CA LEU A 997 -61.34 18.41 26.41
C LEU A 997 -61.66 19.82 25.90
N PRO A 998 -60.77 20.81 26.05
CA PRO A 998 -61.01 22.14 25.52
C PRO A 998 -60.99 22.12 23.99
N LEU A 999 -61.95 22.82 23.37
CA LEU A 999 -61.75 23.37 22.03
C LEU A 999 -60.63 24.41 22.14
N ASP A 1000 -59.68 24.37 21.21
CA ASP A 1000 -58.88 25.54 20.85
C ASP A 1000 -58.93 25.71 19.33
N ASP A 1001 -59.30 26.92 18.90
CA ASP A 1001 -59.66 27.23 17.52
C ASP A 1001 -58.45 27.42 16.60
N CYS A 1002 -58.61 26.99 15.34
CA CYS A 1002 -57.65 27.27 14.28
C CYS A 1002 -57.73 28.73 13.76
N SER A 1003 -57.27 29.71 14.53
CA SER A 1003 -56.74 30.97 13.97
C SER A 1003 -56.07 31.90 15.00
N SER A 1004 -54.73 31.99 14.99
CA SER A 1004 -54.01 33.26 15.22
C SER A 1004 -52.52 33.13 14.93
N SER A 1005 -51.91 34.22 14.46
CA SER A 1005 -50.48 34.37 14.26
C SER A 1005 -49.81 34.83 15.56
N SER A 1006 -49.10 33.93 16.24
CA SER A 1006 -48.30 34.20 17.45
C SER A 1006 -47.12 33.19 17.51
N PRO A 1007 -45.93 33.55 18.02
CA PRO A 1007 -44.74 32.69 17.89
C PRO A 1007 -44.67 31.48 18.85
N ASP A 1008 -45.56 31.36 19.83
CA ASP A 1008 -45.60 30.24 20.77
C ASP A 1008 -46.70 29.21 20.39
N SER A 1009 -46.38 28.34 19.43
CA SER A 1009 -47.19 27.14 19.17
C SER A 1009 -46.61 25.93 19.92
N SER A 1010 -47.48 25.19 20.62
CA SER A 1010 -47.09 23.99 21.35
C SER A 1010 -46.69 22.87 20.36
N LYS A 1011 -45.42 22.41 20.42
CA LYS A 1011 -44.92 21.35 19.53
C LYS A 1011 -45.82 20.11 19.60
N THR A 1012 -46.27 19.58 18.46
CA THR A 1012 -47.18 18.44 18.45
C THR A 1012 -46.47 17.16 18.89
N PHE A 1013 -47.22 16.14 19.34
CA PHE A 1013 -46.66 14.83 19.66
C PHE A 1013 -45.87 14.24 18.48
N GLY A 1014 -46.38 14.40 17.25
CA GLY A 1014 -45.68 13.97 16.03
C GLY A 1014 -44.31 14.63 15.89
N ASP A 1015 -44.24 15.95 16.01
CA ASP A 1015 -42.98 16.70 15.90
C ASP A 1015 -41.96 16.25 16.95
N THR A 1016 -42.39 16.01 18.19
CA THR A 1016 -41.47 15.52 19.24
C THR A 1016 -40.90 14.13 18.94
N GLN A 1017 -41.69 13.22 18.34
CA GLN A 1017 -41.19 11.90 17.92
C GLN A 1017 -40.22 12.01 16.73
N LEU A 1018 -40.43 12.97 15.83
CA LEU A 1018 -39.53 13.24 14.71
C LEU A 1018 -38.21 13.87 15.16
N GLU A 1019 -38.23 14.79 16.14
CA GLU A 1019 -37.01 15.33 16.77
C GLU A 1019 -36.20 14.23 17.48
N ILE A 1020 -36.86 13.33 18.22
CA ILE A 1020 -36.22 12.16 18.84
C ILE A 1020 -35.58 11.25 17.78
N PHE A 1021 -36.27 11.01 16.66
CA PHE A 1021 -35.72 10.24 15.54
C PHE A 1021 -34.45 10.90 14.98
N HIS A 1022 -34.46 12.22 14.74
CA HIS A 1022 -33.30 12.94 14.18
C HIS A 1022 -32.07 12.94 15.12
N HIS A 1023 -32.25 13.07 16.43
CA HIS A 1023 -31.17 12.91 17.42
C HIS A 1023 -30.60 11.48 17.39
N ARG A 1024 -31.48 10.49 17.48
CA ARG A 1024 -31.08 9.07 17.56
C ARG A 1024 -30.44 8.57 16.27
N HIS A 1025 -30.86 9.08 15.12
CA HIS A 1025 -30.26 8.77 13.82
C HIS A 1025 -28.83 9.29 13.71
N GLY A 1026 -28.54 10.49 14.23
CA GLY A 1026 -27.17 11.01 14.30
C GLY A 1026 -26.23 10.17 15.16
N LEU A 1027 -26.67 9.80 16.36
CA LEU A 1027 -25.91 8.89 17.23
C LEU A 1027 -25.72 7.51 16.58
N LEU A 1028 -26.77 6.94 15.97
CA LEU A 1028 -26.70 5.67 15.25
C LEU A 1028 -25.61 5.68 14.16
N ILE A 1029 -25.50 6.76 13.37
CA ILE A 1029 -24.47 6.86 12.31
C ILE A 1029 -23.07 6.92 12.91
N LEU A 1030 -22.86 7.70 13.99
CA LEU A 1030 -21.55 7.77 14.66
C LEU A 1030 -21.12 6.40 15.20
N HIS A 1031 -22.03 5.71 15.91
CA HIS A 1031 -21.75 4.39 16.48
C HIS A 1031 -21.66 3.29 15.42
N LEU A 1032 -22.30 3.46 14.25
CA LEU A 1032 -22.12 2.59 13.10
C LEU A 1032 -20.71 2.69 12.54
N LEU A 1033 -20.19 3.91 12.32
CA LEU A 1033 -18.80 4.10 11.88
C LEU A 1033 -17.81 3.50 12.89
N ALA A 1034 -18.00 3.75 14.18
CA ALA A 1034 -17.19 3.14 15.24
C ALA A 1034 -17.26 1.60 15.22
N SER A 1035 -18.44 1.02 14.99
CA SER A 1035 -18.61 -0.44 14.88
C SER A 1035 -17.90 -1.01 13.65
N LEU A 1036 -18.00 -0.33 12.50
CA LEU A 1036 -17.36 -0.73 11.24
C LEU A 1036 -15.83 -0.75 11.34
N MET A 1037 -15.22 0.14 12.11
CA MET A 1037 -13.77 0.17 12.34
C MET A 1037 -13.24 -1.07 13.08
N PHE A 1038 -14.08 -1.76 13.87
CA PHE A 1038 -13.75 -3.02 14.55
C PHE A 1038 -14.24 -4.27 13.80
N VAL A 1039 -14.79 -4.15 12.58
CA VAL A 1039 -15.20 -5.32 11.78
C VAL A 1039 -14.00 -6.21 11.41
N PRO A 1040 -12.82 -5.68 10.98
CA PRO A 1040 -11.67 -6.53 10.66
C PRO A 1040 -11.20 -7.38 11.85
N SER A 1041 -11.03 -6.79 13.04
CA SER A 1041 -10.64 -7.55 14.24
C SER A 1041 -11.72 -8.52 14.70
N LEU A 1042 -13.01 -8.19 14.54
CA LEU A 1042 -14.10 -9.13 14.78
C LEU A 1042 -14.03 -10.36 13.86
N MET A 1043 -13.66 -10.19 12.58
CA MET A 1043 -13.45 -11.33 11.66
C MET A 1043 -12.25 -12.19 12.09
N ALA A 1044 -11.14 -11.56 12.49
CA ALA A 1044 -9.99 -12.27 13.04
C ALA A 1044 -10.32 -13.03 14.34
N TRP A 1045 -11.15 -12.44 15.21
CA TRP A 1045 -11.65 -13.08 16.42
C TRP A 1045 -12.58 -14.27 16.13
N PHE A 1046 -13.47 -14.18 15.14
CA PHE A 1046 -14.34 -15.30 14.74
C PHE A 1046 -13.55 -16.56 14.33
N GLN A 1047 -12.40 -16.40 13.65
CA GLN A 1047 -11.50 -17.52 13.32
C GLN A 1047 -10.97 -18.24 14.58
N ARG A 1048 -10.80 -17.51 15.69
CA ARG A 1048 -10.17 -17.99 16.94
C ARG A 1048 -11.12 -18.66 17.93
N ILE A 1049 -12.45 -18.56 17.76
CA ILE A 1049 -13.45 -19.05 18.75
C ILE A 1049 -13.25 -20.54 19.11
N SER A 1050 -12.77 -21.36 18.17
CA SER A 1050 -12.52 -22.79 18.39
C SER A 1050 -11.19 -23.11 19.09
N MET A 1051 -10.32 -22.14 19.36
CA MET A 1051 -8.91 -22.33 19.74
C MET A 1051 -8.54 -21.75 21.12
N GLY A 1052 -9.49 -21.13 21.83
CA GLY A 1052 -9.30 -20.64 23.21
C GLY A 1052 -9.93 -19.28 23.50
N HIS A 1053 -9.99 -18.92 24.77
CA HIS A 1053 -10.49 -17.60 25.21
C HIS A 1053 -9.33 -16.59 25.34
N SER A 1054 -9.17 -15.72 24.35
CA SER A 1054 -8.38 -14.50 24.47
C SER A 1054 -9.27 -13.33 24.89
N PHE A 1055 -9.02 -12.73 26.06
CA PHE A 1055 -9.71 -11.49 26.44
C PHE A 1055 -9.32 -10.34 25.50
N PRO A 1056 -10.26 -9.44 25.16
CA PRO A 1056 -9.95 -8.24 24.39
C PRO A 1056 -8.87 -7.36 25.02
N TRP A 1057 -8.12 -6.64 24.18
CA TRP A 1057 -7.11 -5.68 24.61
C TRP A 1057 -7.71 -4.61 25.54
N PHE A 1058 -7.08 -4.42 26.70
CA PHE A 1058 -7.57 -3.51 27.75
C PHE A 1058 -7.84 -2.09 27.25
N LEU A 1059 -6.97 -1.56 26.40
CA LEU A 1059 -7.14 -0.22 25.81
C LEU A 1059 -8.42 -0.12 24.96
N ASP A 1060 -8.63 -1.08 24.05
CA ASP A 1060 -9.79 -1.10 23.17
C ASP A 1060 -11.07 -1.25 24.01
N SER A 1061 -11.04 -2.09 25.05
CA SER A 1061 -12.15 -2.23 25.98
C SER A 1061 -12.48 -0.93 26.71
N VAL A 1062 -11.49 -0.24 27.29
CA VAL A 1062 -11.70 1.04 27.99
C VAL A 1062 -12.24 2.12 27.06
N LEU A 1063 -11.69 2.23 25.84
CA LEU A 1063 -12.17 3.19 24.85
C LEU A 1063 -13.62 2.88 24.43
N CYS A 1064 -13.94 1.62 24.12
CA CYS A 1064 -15.29 1.22 23.77
C CYS A 1064 -16.30 1.36 24.91
N ILE A 1065 -15.89 1.20 26.18
CA ILE A 1065 -16.73 1.57 27.35
C ILE A 1065 -17.03 3.08 27.31
N GLY A 1066 -16.05 3.93 27.01
CA GLY A 1066 -16.27 5.37 26.80
C GLY A 1066 -17.29 5.66 25.68
N VAL A 1067 -17.19 4.96 24.54
CA VAL A 1067 -18.16 5.05 23.43
C VAL A 1067 -19.56 4.56 23.84
N ILE A 1068 -19.64 3.53 24.68
CA ILE A 1068 -20.89 3.02 25.27
C ILE A 1068 -21.54 4.06 26.18
N LEU A 1069 -20.75 4.71 27.04
CA LEU A 1069 -21.20 5.80 27.91
C LEU A 1069 -21.69 7.00 27.09
N HIS A 1070 -21.00 7.35 26.01
CA HIS A 1070 -21.43 8.38 25.05
C HIS A 1070 -22.84 8.08 24.51
N GLY A 1071 -23.07 6.89 23.94
CA GLY A 1071 -24.37 6.53 23.35
C GLY A 1071 -25.52 6.36 24.34
N THR A 1072 -25.22 6.05 25.61
CA THR A 1072 -26.22 5.77 26.64
C THR A 1072 -26.57 6.99 27.49
N VAL A 1073 -25.60 7.86 27.82
CA VAL A 1073 -25.83 9.07 28.63
C VAL A 1073 -26.47 10.19 27.79
N ILE A 1074 -25.95 10.45 26.58
CA ILE A 1074 -26.46 11.50 25.66
C ILE A 1074 -27.72 11.03 24.91
N SER A 1075 -28.19 9.81 25.22
CA SER A 1075 -29.33 9.15 24.59
C SER A 1075 -30.66 9.92 24.71
N LYS A 1076 -30.80 10.82 25.70
CA LYS A 1076 -31.95 11.69 25.89
C LYS A 1076 -31.50 13.16 25.77
N PRO A 1077 -32.13 13.98 24.92
CA PRO A 1077 -31.67 15.36 24.66
C PRO A 1077 -31.83 16.29 25.88
N GLU A 1078 -32.68 15.93 26.85
CA GLU A 1078 -32.87 16.61 28.15
C GLU A 1078 -31.57 16.72 28.99
N TYR A 1079 -30.55 15.90 28.69
CA TYR A 1079 -29.27 15.85 29.42
C TYR A 1079 -28.13 16.58 28.69
N ASN A 1080 -28.40 17.32 27.60
CA ASN A 1080 -27.37 18.03 26.82
C ASN A 1080 -26.64 19.17 27.56
N TYR A 1081 -27.11 19.56 28.75
CA TYR A 1081 -26.45 20.55 29.62
C TYR A 1081 -25.26 19.93 30.37
N LEU A 1082 -24.05 20.10 29.84
CA LEU A 1082 -22.79 19.74 30.52
C LEU A 1082 -22.21 20.92 31.33
N VAL A 1083 -21.95 20.64 32.61
CA VAL A 1083 -21.10 21.34 33.62
C VAL A 1083 -20.69 22.80 33.37
N SER A 1084 -21.09 23.66 34.32
CA SER A 1084 -20.33 24.86 34.69
C SER A 1084 -19.15 24.46 35.59
N PHE A 1085 -17.90 24.69 35.17
CA PHE A 1085 -16.73 24.46 36.02
C PHE A 1085 -16.58 25.57 37.07
N PRO A 1086 -16.49 25.26 38.38
CA PRO A 1086 -16.11 26.25 39.38
C PRO A 1086 -14.58 26.40 39.38
N GLY A 1087 -14.07 27.57 38.98
CA GLY A 1087 -12.67 27.92 39.22
C GLY A 1087 -12.06 28.95 38.29
N ILE A 1088 -12.14 28.75 36.96
CA ILE A 1088 -11.40 29.58 35.99
C ILE A 1088 -12.29 29.93 34.80
N LEU A 1089 -12.45 31.24 34.56
CA LEU A 1089 -13.10 31.89 33.40
C LEU A 1089 -14.63 31.84 33.21
N GLY A 1090 -15.41 31.19 34.08
CA GLY A 1090 -16.88 31.39 34.16
C GLY A 1090 -17.70 31.06 32.90
N GLN A 1091 -17.13 30.34 31.93
CA GLN A 1091 -17.73 30.08 30.63
C GLN A 1091 -18.38 28.68 30.60
N GLU A 1092 -19.66 28.60 30.19
CA GLU A 1092 -20.38 27.31 30.07
C GLU A 1092 -19.84 26.49 28.89
N LEU A 1093 -19.25 25.32 29.16
CA LEU A 1093 -18.70 24.45 28.11
C LEU A 1093 -19.80 23.55 27.51
N ARG A 1094 -20.55 24.11 26.55
CA ARG A 1094 -21.69 23.44 25.92
C ARG A 1094 -21.29 22.23 25.06
N LEU A 1095 -22.23 21.28 24.91
CA LEU A 1095 -22.04 20.05 24.14
C LEU A 1095 -21.71 20.33 22.65
N ASN A 1096 -22.21 21.43 22.09
CA ASN A 1096 -21.85 21.86 20.74
C ASN A 1096 -20.34 22.15 20.60
N SER A 1097 -19.72 22.90 21.51
CA SER A 1097 -18.27 23.18 21.53
C SER A 1097 -17.44 21.90 21.68
N ILE A 1098 -17.92 20.95 22.47
CA ILE A 1098 -17.27 19.64 22.65
C ILE A 1098 -17.29 18.85 21.33
N TYR A 1099 -18.43 18.78 20.63
CA TYR A 1099 -18.51 18.13 19.32
C TYR A 1099 -17.71 18.85 18.23
N LEU A 1100 -17.59 20.19 18.28
CA LEU A 1100 -16.72 20.93 17.36
C LEU A 1100 -15.24 20.55 17.57
N LEU A 1101 -14.77 20.52 18.81
CA LEU A 1101 -13.40 20.14 19.16
C LEU A 1101 -13.11 18.67 18.78
N ALA A 1102 -14.05 17.76 19.05
CA ALA A 1102 -13.94 16.36 18.64
C ALA A 1102 -13.93 16.20 17.11
N GLY A 1103 -14.70 17.01 16.38
CA GLY A 1103 -14.67 17.07 14.93
C GLY A 1103 -13.30 17.52 14.40
N TYR A 1104 -12.72 18.59 14.96
CA TYR A 1104 -11.37 19.03 14.58
C TYR A 1104 -10.28 18.00 14.92
N TYR A 1105 -10.32 17.39 16.12
CA TYR A 1105 -9.39 16.32 16.47
C TYR A 1105 -9.51 15.11 15.53
N SER A 1106 -10.73 14.76 15.12
CA SER A 1106 -10.97 13.68 14.16
C SER A 1106 -10.47 14.03 12.76
N PHE A 1107 -10.62 15.29 12.35
CA PHE A 1107 -10.07 15.80 11.09
C PHE A 1107 -8.54 15.69 11.07
N LEU A 1108 -7.87 16.18 12.10
CA LEU A 1108 -6.40 16.08 12.26
C LEU A 1108 -5.93 14.62 12.33
N SER A 1109 -6.69 13.74 12.98
CA SER A 1109 -6.42 12.29 13.01
C SER A 1109 -6.52 11.64 11.62
N GLY A 1110 -7.47 12.10 10.79
CA GLY A 1110 -7.57 11.72 9.39
C GLY A 1110 -6.38 12.21 8.54
N LEU A 1111 -5.95 13.47 8.72
CA LEU A 1111 -4.76 14.02 8.04
C LEU A 1111 -3.48 13.24 8.39
N ALA A 1112 -3.41 12.69 9.61
CA ALA A 1112 -2.30 11.85 10.08
C ALA A 1112 -2.41 10.36 9.67
N LEU A 1113 -3.35 10.00 8.78
CA LEU A 1113 -3.67 8.62 8.35
C LEU A 1113 -3.98 7.65 9.51
N ALA A 1114 -4.39 8.17 10.67
CA ALA A 1114 -4.54 7.42 11.92
C ALA A 1114 -5.99 7.49 12.45
N PRO A 1115 -7.01 7.00 11.70
CA PRO A 1115 -8.41 7.15 12.07
C PRO A 1115 -8.77 6.46 13.39
N TYR A 1116 -8.04 5.42 13.83
CA TYR A 1116 -8.20 4.82 15.16
C TYR A 1116 -8.18 5.84 16.32
N ARG A 1117 -7.46 6.97 16.16
CA ARG A 1117 -7.35 7.99 17.20
C ARG A 1117 -8.70 8.62 17.55
N VAL A 1118 -9.68 8.60 16.64
CA VAL A 1118 -11.03 9.14 16.84
C VAL A 1118 -11.74 8.50 18.05
N PHE A 1119 -11.37 7.27 18.44
CA PHE A 1119 -11.88 6.63 19.66
C PHE A 1119 -11.52 7.39 20.94
N TYR A 1120 -10.36 8.06 21.02
CA TYR A 1120 -10.01 8.88 22.18
C TYR A 1120 -11.00 10.04 22.35
N ALA A 1121 -11.41 10.69 21.25
CA ALA A 1121 -12.41 11.75 21.30
C ALA A 1121 -13.80 11.23 21.69
N MET A 1122 -14.29 10.16 21.05
CA MET A 1122 -15.59 9.56 21.40
C MET A 1122 -15.65 9.12 22.87
N ALA A 1123 -14.59 8.46 23.36
CA ALA A 1123 -14.50 8.01 24.74
C ALA A 1123 -14.46 9.17 25.75
N ALA A 1124 -13.69 10.23 25.45
CA ALA A 1124 -13.62 11.42 26.29
C ALA A 1124 -15.00 12.08 26.46
N ILE A 1125 -15.78 12.26 25.38
CA ILE A 1125 -17.12 12.84 25.47
C ILE A 1125 -18.03 11.99 26.37
N GLY A 1126 -17.96 10.67 26.26
CA GLY A 1126 -18.72 9.75 27.12
C GLY A 1126 -18.37 9.86 28.60
N VAL A 1127 -17.07 9.93 28.93
CA VAL A 1127 -16.59 10.10 30.31
C VAL A 1127 -16.98 11.48 30.88
N ILE A 1128 -16.78 12.56 30.13
CA ILE A 1128 -17.14 13.92 30.56
C ILE A 1128 -18.66 14.02 30.78
N SER A 1129 -19.45 13.39 29.91
CA SER A 1129 -20.93 13.34 30.03
C SER A 1129 -21.39 12.55 31.25
N LEU A 1130 -20.75 11.41 31.56
CA LEU A 1130 -21.03 10.66 32.78
C LEU A 1130 -20.69 11.46 34.04
N ALA A 1131 -19.49 12.05 34.10
CA ALA A 1131 -19.07 12.90 35.21
C ALA A 1131 -20.04 14.08 35.42
N SER A 1132 -20.44 14.73 34.32
CA SER A 1132 -21.41 15.83 34.34
C SER A 1132 -22.76 15.43 34.91
N LYS A 1133 -23.27 14.24 34.55
CA LYS A 1133 -24.52 13.70 35.09
C LYS A 1133 -24.40 13.46 36.60
N ILE A 1134 -23.30 12.85 37.07
CA ILE A 1134 -23.07 12.58 38.49
C ILE A 1134 -22.98 13.89 39.30
N ILE A 1135 -22.27 14.90 38.79
CA ILE A 1135 -22.18 16.23 39.41
C ILE A 1135 -23.57 16.86 39.51
N LYS A 1136 -24.37 16.83 38.42
CA LYS A 1136 -25.73 17.39 38.43
C LYS A 1136 -26.66 16.68 39.41
N GLU A 1137 -26.58 15.36 39.54
CA GLU A 1137 -27.36 14.59 40.51
C GLU A 1137 -26.92 14.83 41.97
N LYS A 1138 -25.63 15.13 42.19
CA LYS A 1138 -25.06 15.41 43.52
C LYS A 1138 -25.35 16.83 44.02
N TYR A 1139 -25.20 17.84 43.16
CA TYR A 1139 -25.38 19.26 43.53
C TYR A 1139 -26.80 19.79 43.26
N GLY A 1140 -27.56 19.19 42.32
CA GLY A 1140 -28.92 19.61 41.96
C GLY A 1140 -30.02 19.27 42.97
N LYS A 1141 -29.67 18.89 44.21
CA LYS A 1141 -30.61 18.71 45.33
C LYS A 1141 -30.81 19.98 46.18
N GLY A 1142 -30.08 21.06 45.90
CA GLY A 1142 -30.30 22.39 46.47
C GLY A 1142 -30.51 23.44 45.37
N GLU A 1143 -31.49 24.33 45.59
CA GLU A 1143 -31.88 25.47 44.75
C GLU A 1143 -32.52 25.20 43.35
N PRO A 1144 -33.75 25.69 43.11
CA PRO A 1144 -34.34 25.74 41.78
C PRO A 1144 -33.89 27.01 41.02
N ARG A 1145 -32.78 26.96 40.29
CA ARG A 1145 -32.44 28.04 39.36
C ARG A 1145 -33.38 28.03 38.15
N PHE A 1146 -33.99 29.18 37.89
CA PHE A 1146 -34.92 29.39 36.77
C PHE A 1146 -34.24 29.16 35.42
N GLY A 1147 -34.75 28.16 34.70
CA GLY A 1147 -34.46 27.89 33.29
C GLY A 1147 -35.58 27.00 32.76
N GLY A 1148 -36.32 27.48 31.76
CA GLY A 1148 -37.64 26.95 31.38
C GLY A 1148 -37.65 25.44 31.10
N ARG A 1149 -38.16 24.65 32.06
CA ARG A 1149 -38.39 23.22 31.86
C ARG A 1149 -39.59 23.05 30.93
N LYS A 1150 -39.38 22.40 29.78
CA LYS A 1150 -40.47 21.72 29.07
C LYS A 1150 -41.06 20.65 29.98
N HIS A 1151 -42.19 20.95 30.60
CA HIS A 1151 -43.05 19.92 31.19
C HIS A 1151 -43.71 19.13 30.06
N SER A 1152 -43.10 17.99 29.70
CA SER A 1152 -43.79 16.96 28.92
C SER A 1152 -44.87 16.34 29.80
N HIS A 1153 -46.10 16.85 29.71
CA HIS A 1153 -47.25 16.23 30.33
C HIS A 1153 -47.53 14.90 29.63
N ARG A 1154 -47.41 13.82 30.40
CA ARG A 1154 -47.71 12.46 29.98
C ARG A 1154 -49.20 12.21 30.17
N HIS A 1155 -49.94 12.19 29.06
CA HIS A 1155 -51.31 11.69 28.96
C HIS A 1155 -51.35 10.52 27.97
#